data_AF-A0A7H4N048-F1
#
_entry.id   AF-A0A7H4N048-F1
#
_cell.length_a   1.000
_cell.length_b   1.000
_cell.length_c   1.000
_cell.angle_alpha   90.00
_cell.angle_beta   90.00
_cell.angle_gamma   90.00
#
_symmetry.space_group_name_H-M   'P 1'
#
loop_
_entity.id
_entity.type
_entity.pdbx_description
1 polymer ?
#
loop_
_entity_poly.entity_id
_entity_poly.type
_entity_poly.pdbx_seq_one_letter_code
_entity_poly.pdbx_strand_id
1 'polypeptide(L)'
;MPFIHFFDGFRTSHEINKIAPLADDTLLSLLPQDKIDEHRQRALNPEHPVIRGTSANPDTYFQSREATNPWYDAVYAHVETAMNDFAAATGRQYKPFEFYGHPQAERVIVIMGSAIGTCEEVVDELLSRGEKVGVLKVRLYRPFSAAHLLEALPVSARAVAVLDRTKEPGAQAEPLYLDVMTALAEAFNRGERETLPRTIGGRYGLSSKEFGPECVLAIFNELSAAKPKPRFTVGIYDDVTNLSLPLVENTLPSEAKLEALFYGLGSDGSVSATKNNIKIIGNSTPWFSQGYFVYDSKKAGGLTVSHLRVSEKPIRSSYLISQADFVGCHQLQFIDKYQMVERLKPGGIFLLNTPYGAEEVWSRLPQEVQATLNQKKARFYIVNAAKIARECSLGARINTVMQMAFFHLTQILPGDSALAELQGAIAKSYSSKGQELVERNWQALALARESLAEVPLQQVDANSPNRPPVVSDAAPDFVKTVTAAMLAGLGDALPVSALPPDGTWPMGTTRWEKRNIAEEIPIWKEELCTQCNHCVAACPHSAIRAKVVSPDAMENAPASLHSLDVKSRDMRGQKYVLQVAPEDCTGCNLCVEVCPAKDRQNPEIKAINMMSRLEHVEEEKVNYDYFLNLPEMDRSKLERIDIRTSQLISPLFEYSGACSGCGETPYIKLLTQLYGDRMLIANATGCSSIYGGNLPSTPYTTDANGRGPAWANSLFEDNAEFGLGFRLTVDQHRQRVMRLLSQFADKLPPALNDALHAEATPEVRRRTGGRAA
;
A
#
# COMPACT_ATOMS: atom_id res chain seq x y z
N MET A 1 18.43 -4.09 33.14
CA MET A 1 17.40 -4.80 32.36
C MET A 1 17.35 -4.19 30.96
N PRO A 2 17.37 -5.00 29.88
CA PRO A 2 17.15 -4.47 28.54
C PRO A 2 15.68 -4.02 28.37
N PHE A 3 15.47 -2.99 27.54
CA PHE A 3 14.15 -2.45 27.23
C PHE A 3 13.85 -2.58 25.73
N ILE A 4 12.60 -2.92 25.42
CA ILE A 4 12.05 -2.80 24.07
C ILE A 4 11.13 -1.58 24.09
N HIS A 5 11.59 -0.47 23.53
CA HIS A 5 10.74 0.68 23.24
C HIS A 5 10.10 0.48 21.87
N PHE A 6 8.77 0.34 21.84
CA PHE A 6 8.02 0.14 20.61
C PHE A 6 6.92 1.19 20.46
N PHE A 7 6.54 1.41 19.22
CA PHE A 7 5.44 2.28 18.80
C PHE A 7 4.87 1.71 17.51
N ASP A 8 3.63 2.10 17.20
CA ASP A 8 2.90 1.47 16.12
C ASP A 8 3.52 1.79 14.76
N GLY A 9 3.85 0.72 14.01
CA GLY A 9 4.39 0.82 12.66
C GLY A 9 3.45 1.59 11.73
N PHE A 10 4.02 2.47 10.91
CA PHE A 10 3.35 3.48 10.11
C PHE A 10 2.56 4.51 10.92
N ARG A 11 1.54 4.09 11.68
CA ARG A 11 0.60 4.98 12.39
C ARG A 11 1.28 5.96 13.34
N THR A 12 2.39 5.56 13.94
CA THR A 12 3.28 6.47 14.68
C THR A 12 4.61 6.66 13.96
N SER A 13 5.21 5.59 13.45
CA SER A 13 6.57 5.67 12.89
C SER A 13 6.72 6.53 11.63
N HIS A 14 5.63 6.75 10.88
CA HIS A 14 5.59 7.53 9.65
C HIS A 14 4.64 8.73 9.71
N GLU A 15 4.01 8.96 10.88
CA GLU A 15 3.22 10.16 11.11
C GLU A 15 4.16 11.33 11.41
N ILE A 16 3.99 12.42 10.68
CA ILE A 16 4.74 13.66 10.92
C ILE A 16 3.93 14.51 11.87
N ASN A 17 4.49 14.85 13.02
CA ASN A 17 3.89 15.78 13.96
C ASN A 17 4.86 16.90 14.29
N LYS A 18 4.32 18.08 14.59
CA LYS A 18 5.07 19.11 15.33
C LYS A 18 5.29 18.62 16.76
N ILE A 19 6.55 18.40 17.13
CA ILE A 19 6.96 17.93 18.46
C ILE A 19 7.93 18.92 19.12
N ALA A 20 8.08 18.82 20.44
CA ALA A 20 9.10 19.53 21.18
C ALA A 20 10.38 18.66 21.27
N PRO A 21 11.49 19.00 20.59
CA PRO A 21 12.74 18.28 20.74
C PRO A 21 13.34 18.50 22.13
N LEU A 22 14.23 17.60 22.54
CA LEU A 22 15.04 17.74 23.75
C LEU A 22 16.40 18.31 23.38
N ALA A 23 16.92 19.23 24.19
CA ALA A 23 18.30 19.69 24.08
C ALA A 23 19.27 18.61 24.61
N ASP A 24 20.45 18.52 24.03
CA ASP A 24 21.48 17.56 24.42
C ASP A 24 21.86 17.71 25.90
N ASP A 25 21.96 18.94 26.42
CA ASP A 25 22.25 19.20 27.84
C ASP A 25 21.17 18.63 28.77
N THR A 26 19.89 18.73 28.37
CA THR A 26 18.79 18.12 29.12
C THR A 26 18.93 16.60 29.12
N LEU A 27 19.24 15.99 27.98
CA LEU A 27 19.47 14.54 27.90
C LEU A 27 20.65 14.12 28.79
N LEU A 28 21.77 14.83 28.72
CA LEU A 28 22.96 14.54 29.52
C LEU A 28 22.68 14.65 31.03
N SER A 29 21.86 15.62 31.46
CA SER A 29 21.47 15.76 32.87
C SER A 29 20.60 14.61 33.40
N LEU A 30 19.90 13.88 32.51
CA LEU A 30 19.05 12.74 32.86
C LEU A 30 19.82 11.40 32.85
N LEU A 31 21.07 11.37 32.38
CA LEU A 31 21.85 10.13 32.32
C LEU A 31 22.47 9.79 33.68
N PRO A 32 22.24 8.57 34.22
CA PRO A 32 22.80 8.16 35.50
C PRO A 32 24.26 7.72 35.33
N GLN A 33 25.20 8.66 35.42
CA GLN A 33 26.62 8.42 35.15
C GLN A 33 27.22 7.31 36.04
N ASP A 34 26.85 7.28 37.32
CA ASP A 34 27.26 6.23 38.26
C ASP A 34 26.84 4.82 37.78
N LYS A 35 25.60 4.69 37.27
CA LYS A 35 25.10 3.41 36.74
C LYS A 35 25.73 3.02 35.41
N ILE A 36 26.11 4.00 34.59
CA ILE A 36 26.91 3.76 33.38
C ILE A 36 28.29 3.23 33.76
N ASP A 37 28.94 3.80 34.78
CA ASP A 37 30.25 3.36 35.25
C ASP A 37 30.19 1.95 35.85
N GLU A 38 29.17 1.65 36.67
CA GLU A 38 28.90 0.28 37.17
C GLU A 38 28.67 -0.72 36.02
N HIS A 39 28.01 -0.32 34.93
CA HIS A 39 27.85 -1.16 33.75
C HIS A 39 29.20 -1.43 33.06
N ARG A 40 30.04 -0.40 32.88
CA ARG A 40 31.37 -0.54 32.29
C ARG A 40 32.30 -1.41 33.13
N GLN A 41 32.24 -1.30 34.45
CA GLN A 41 33.00 -2.16 35.36
C GLN A 41 32.61 -3.64 35.25
N ARG A 42 31.37 -3.93 34.80
CA ARG A 42 30.91 -5.29 34.48
C ARG A 42 31.24 -5.71 33.05
N ALA A 43 31.99 -4.95 32.25
CA ALA A 43 32.40 -5.41 30.92
C ALA A 43 33.38 -6.59 31.00
N LEU A 44 33.43 -7.43 29.97
CA LEU A 44 34.49 -8.42 29.85
C LEU A 44 35.79 -7.70 29.54
N ASN A 45 36.79 -7.85 30.42
CA ASN A 45 38.10 -7.25 30.28
C ASN A 45 39.17 -8.24 30.77
N PRO A 46 40.24 -8.50 29.99
CA PRO A 46 41.36 -9.34 30.42
C PRO A 46 42.05 -8.89 31.71
N GLU A 47 41.98 -7.61 32.09
CA GLU A 47 42.56 -7.09 33.33
C GLU A 47 41.74 -7.45 34.58
N HIS A 48 40.45 -7.76 34.41
CA HIS A 48 39.55 -8.23 35.47
C HIS A 48 38.58 -9.31 34.92
N PRO A 49 39.12 -10.49 34.54
CA PRO A 49 38.38 -11.46 33.74
C PRO A 49 37.30 -12.19 34.54
N VAL A 50 36.18 -12.48 33.88
CA VAL A 50 35.07 -13.29 34.41
C VAL A 50 34.52 -14.19 33.29
N ILE A 51 33.84 -15.29 33.65
CA ILE A 51 33.15 -16.18 32.71
C ILE A 51 31.63 -15.90 32.70
N ARG A 52 30.99 -15.97 31.54
CA ARG A 52 29.54 -15.79 31.34
C ARG A 52 29.02 -16.77 30.30
N GLY A 53 27.73 -17.10 30.36
CA GLY A 53 27.11 -18.06 29.44
C GLY A 53 27.54 -19.51 29.70
N THR A 54 27.80 -19.83 30.97
CA THR A 54 28.16 -21.20 31.39
C THR A 54 27.00 -22.16 31.18
N SER A 55 27.32 -23.45 31.04
CA SER A 55 26.33 -24.53 31.08
C SER A 55 26.01 -24.90 32.54
N ALA A 56 24.76 -25.18 32.85
CA ALA A 56 24.31 -25.58 34.19
C ALA A 56 23.41 -26.82 34.10
N ASN A 57 23.54 -27.72 35.08
CA ASN A 57 22.66 -28.87 35.25
C ASN A 57 21.33 -28.47 35.92
N PRO A 58 20.34 -29.37 35.99
CA PRO A 58 19.08 -29.11 36.69
C PRO A 58 19.22 -28.77 38.17
N ASP A 59 20.34 -29.15 38.80
CA ASP A 59 20.64 -28.92 40.22
C ASP A 59 20.82 -27.43 40.58
N THR A 60 21.13 -26.57 39.61
CA THR A 60 21.51 -25.16 39.83
C THR A 60 20.86 -24.18 38.86
N TYR A 61 20.39 -24.65 37.69
CA TYR A 61 19.78 -23.80 36.68
C TYR A 61 18.53 -23.07 37.21
N PHE A 62 17.66 -23.76 37.95
CA PHE A 62 16.41 -23.15 38.43
C PHE A 62 16.70 -22.04 39.45
N GLN A 63 17.55 -22.29 40.44
CA GLN A 63 17.95 -21.29 41.44
C GLN A 63 18.62 -20.08 40.78
N SER A 64 19.45 -20.31 39.76
CA SER A 64 20.11 -19.23 39.03
C SER A 64 19.12 -18.36 38.23
N ARG A 65 18.01 -18.93 37.77
CA ARG A 65 16.97 -18.19 37.05
C ARG A 65 16.16 -17.30 38.00
N GLU A 66 15.74 -17.85 39.13
CA GLU A 66 15.01 -17.12 40.19
C GLU A 66 15.87 -16.05 40.88
N ALA A 67 17.20 -16.24 40.92
CA ALA A 67 18.11 -15.25 41.47
C ALA A 67 18.02 -13.89 40.76
N THR A 68 17.43 -13.81 39.55
CA THR A 68 17.26 -12.55 38.82
C THR A 68 16.02 -11.74 39.24
N ASN A 69 15.10 -12.30 40.03
CA ASN A 69 13.82 -11.69 40.39
C ASN A 69 13.95 -10.28 41.01
N PRO A 70 14.89 -10.00 41.95
CA PRO A 70 15.02 -8.67 42.53
C PRO A 70 15.25 -7.55 41.51
N TRP A 71 15.91 -7.87 40.38
CA TRP A 71 16.11 -6.91 39.30
C TRP A 71 14.85 -6.63 38.50
N TYR A 72 13.95 -7.61 38.34
CA TYR A 72 12.65 -7.43 37.67
C TYR A 72 11.66 -6.69 38.57
N ASP A 73 11.61 -7.04 39.86
CA ASP A 73 10.72 -6.42 40.85
C ASP A 73 10.99 -4.92 40.99
N ALA A 74 12.27 -4.51 40.90
CA ALA A 74 12.68 -3.11 40.99
C ALA A 74 12.40 -2.28 39.71
N VAL A 75 12.12 -2.90 38.55
CA VAL A 75 12.03 -2.17 37.27
C VAL A 75 10.93 -1.13 37.29
N TYR A 76 9.75 -1.45 37.85
CA TYR A 76 8.62 -0.51 37.84
C TYR A 76 9.02 0.81 38.50
N ALA A 77 9.59 0.76 39.71
CA ALA A 77 10.02 1.94 40.45
C ALA A 77 11.08 2.73 39.67
N HIS A 78 12.06 2.04 39.05
CA HIS A 78 13.07 2.72 38.23
C HIS A 78 12.47 3.43 37.01
N VAL A 79 11.47 2.83 36.35
CA VAL A 79 10.78 3.46 35.21
C VAL A 79 9.96 4.66 35.69
N GLU A 80 9.26 4.54 36.82
CA GLU A 80 8.51 5.64 37.40
C GLU A 80 9.43 6.82 37.80
N THR A 81 10.55 6.55 38.46
CA THR A 81 11.57 7.57 38.75
C THR A 81 12.04 8.25 37.46
N ALA A 82 12.40 7.49 36.42
CA ALA A 82 12.85 8.06 35.15
C ALA A 82 11.76 8.93 34.48
N MET A 83 10.48 8.53 34.56
CA MET A 83 9.36 9.34 34.06
C MET A 83 9.15 10.63 34.87
N ASN A 84 9.34 10.59 36.19
CA ASN A 84 9.25 11.76 37.05
C ASN A 84 10.42 12.72 36.83
N ASP A 85 11.64 12.22 36.69
CA ASP A 85 12.82 13.03 36.37
C ASP A 85 12.64 13.72 35.01
N PHE A 86 12.10 12.97 34.03
CA PHE A 86 11.73 13.53 32.73
C PHE A 86 10.67 14.64 32.85
N ALA A 87 9.67 14.45 33.72
CA ALA A 87 8.65 15.45 33.97
C ALA A 87 9.24 16.71 34.62
N ALA A 88 10.12 16.57 35.61
CA ALA A 88 10.80 17.68 36.26
C ALA A 88 11.66 18.47 35.26
N ALA A 89 12.37 17.78 34.36
CA ALA A 89 13.23 18.42 33.36
C ALA A 89 12.46 19.08 32.20
N THR A 90 11.24 18.62 31.89
CA THR A 90 10.57 18.97 30.62
C THR A 90 9.14 19.47 30.74
N GLY A 91 8.53 19.37 31.93
CA GLY A 91 7.12 19.65 32.20
C GLY A 91 6.15 18.58 31.69
N ARG A 92 6.63 17.49 31.08
CA ARG A 92 5.78 16.42 30.52
C ARG A 92 5.75 15.20 31.42
N GLN A 93 4.64 15.04 32.15
CA GLN A 93 4.44 13.91 33.06
C GLN A 93 3.96 12.67 32.32
N TYR A 94 4.52 11.51 32.68
CA TYR A 94 4.02 10.19 32.31
C TYR A 94 3.95 9.30 33.55
N LYS A 95 3.18 8.22 33.46
CA LYS A 95 3.23 7.10 34.41
C LYS A 95 3.23 5.76 33.65
N PRO A 96 3.73 4.67 34.25
CA PRO A 96 3.65 3.33 33.66
C PRO A 96 2.22 2.91 33.27
N PHE A 97 1.22 3.30 34.08
CA PHE A 97 -0.20 3.19 33.81
C PHE A 97 -0.88 4.54 34.08
N GLU A 98 -1.68 5.03 33.13
CA GLU A 98 -2.32 6.34 33.21
C GLU A 98 -3.81 6.23 32.95
N PHE A 99 -4.65 6.78 33.82
CA PHE A 99 -6.08 6.88 33.58
C PHE A 99 -6.46 8.28 33.07
N TYR A 100 -7.36 8.33 32.09
CA TYR A 100 -7.95 9.55 31.56
C TYR A 100 -9.46 9.36 31.42
N GLY A 101 -10.25 10.29 31.95
CA GLY A 101 -11.71 10.23 31.88
C GLY A 101 -12.39 10.69 33.17
N HIS A 102 -13.65 10.30 33.36
CA HIS A 102 -14.39 10.65 34.57
C HIS A 102 -13.73 9.99 35.81
N PRO A 103 -13.50 10.70 36.92
CA PRO A 103 -12.96 10.11 38.16
C PRO A 103 -13.80 8.99 38.79
N GLN A 104 -15.03 8.83 38.28
CA GLN A 104 -16.00 7.84 38.70
C GLN A 104 -16.48 7.03 37.48
N ALA A 105 -15.61 6.82 36.50
CA ALA A 105 -15.94 6.08 35.29
C ALA A 105 -16.47 4.67 35.61
N GLU A 106 -17.60 4.32 34.99
CA GLU A 106 -18.24 3.01 35.15
C GLU A 106 -17.88 2.06 34.01
N ARG A 107 -17.54 2.62 32.83
CA ARG A 107 -17.10 1.90 31.62
C ARG A 107 -15.70 2.38 31.24
N VAL A 108 -14.74 1.46 31.15
CA VAL A 108 -13.33 1.79 30.89
C VAL A 108 -12.76 0.97 29.73
N ILE A 109 -12.02 1.61 28.84
CA ILE A 109 -11.18 0.93 27.84
C ILE A 109 -9.75 0.82 28.37
N VAL A 110 -9.12 -0.35 28.28
CA VAL A 110 -7.69 -0.56 28.56
C VAL A 110 -6.98 -0.79 27.24
N ILE A 111 -5.97 0.04 26.93
CA ILE A 111 -5.34 0.05 25.60
C ILE A 111 -3.87 0.52 25.66
N MET A 112 -3.12 0.18 24.61
CA MET A 112 -1.72 0.53 24.41
C MET A 112 -1.50 1.09 22.98
N GLY A 113 -0.42 1.86 22.78
CA GLY A 113 -0.02 2.33 21.45
C GLY A 113 -0.79 3.57 20.96
N SER A 114 -0.86 3.75 19.63
CA SER A 114 -1.30 5.00 19.00
C SER A 114 -2.79 5.29 19.18
N ALA A 115 -3.61 4.25 19.36
CA ALA A 115 -5.05 4.35 19.50
C ALA A 115 -5.51 5.03 20.81
N ILE A 116 -4.59 5.24 21.76
CA ILE A 116 -4.84 6.03 22.96
C ILE A 116 -5.40 7.42 22.61
N GLY A 117 -4.82 8.11 21.61
CA GLY A 117 -5.25 9.45 21.22
C GLY A 117 -6.70 9.50 20.76
N THR A 118 -7.10 8.56 19.91
CA THR A 118 -8.50 8.40 19.45
C THR A 118 -9.45 8.11 20.60
N CYS A 119 -9.06 7.25 21.54
CA CYS A 119 -9.87 6.97 22.72
C CYS A 119 -10.06 8.21 23.59
N GLU A 120 -9.03 9.04 23.78
CA GLU A 120 -9.15 10.30 24.52
C GLU A 120 -10.12 11.28 23.85
N GLU A 121 -10.03 11.46 22.53
CA GLU A 121 -10.95 12.34 21.78
C GLU A 121 -12.42 11.92 21.96
N VAL A 122 -12.70 10.61 21.90
CA VAL A 122 -14.06 10.09 22.11
C VAL A 122 -14.48 10.20 23.58
N VAL A 123 -13.57 9.96 24.53
CA VAL A 123 -13.86 10.16 25.95
C VAL A 123 -14.21 11.62 26.23
N ASP A 124 -13.48 12.59 25.66
CA ASP A 124 -13.78 14.03 25.82
C ASP A 124 -15.21 14.37 25.38
N GLU A 125 -15.63 13.85 24.23
CA GLU A 125 -16.98 14.06 23.73
C GLU A 125 -18.06 13.36 24.59
N LEU A 126 -17.82 12.13 25.04
CA LEU A 126 -18.77 11.42 25.90
C LEU A 126 -18.88 12.07 27.30
N LEU A 127 -17.79 12.65 27.82
CA LEU A 127 -17.80 13.44 29.05
C LEU A 127 -18.64 14.71 28.90
N SER A 128 -18.58 15.38 27.74
CA SER A 128 -19.40 16.57 27.47
C SER A 128 -20.91 16.25 27.49
N ARG A 129 -21.27 14.99 27.19
CA ARG A 129 -22.63 14.43 27.27
C ARG A 129 -23.00 13.89 28.66
N GLY A 130 -22.11 14.02 29.64
CA GLY A 130 -22.33 13.57 31.03
C GLY A 130 -22.11 12.07 31.25
N GLU A 131 -21.50 11.35 30.29
CA GLU A 131 -21.25 9.93 30.44
C GLU A 131 -20.03 9.63 31.32
N LYS A 132 -20.15 8.63 32.19
CA LYS A 132 -19.07 8.18 33.08
C LYS A 132 -18.17 7.16 32.41
N VAL A 133 -17.31 7.63 31.51
CA VAL A 133 -16.38 6.79 30.74
C VAL A 133 -14.92 7.19 30.98
N GLY A 134 -14.00 6.30 30.63
CA GLY A 134 -12.58 6.60 30.62
C GLY A 134 -11.73 5.58 29.86
N VAL A 135 -10.44 5.88 29.77
CA VAL A 135 -9.41 5.05 29.14
C VAL A 135 -8.22 4.90 30.09
N LEU A 136 -7.75 3.67 30.26
CA LEU A 136 -6.52 3.33 30.96
C LEU A 136 -5.44 2.99 29.92
N LYS A 137 -4.38 3.79 29.93
CA LYS A 137 -3.25 3.72 29.02
C LYS A 137 -2.16 2.85 29.63
N VAL A 138 -1.71 1.86 28.89
CA VAL A 138 -0.56 1.03 29.28
C VAL A 138 0.70 1.59 28.60
N ARG A 139 1.67 2.06 29.40
CA ARG A 139 2.99 2.54 28.90
C ARG A 139 4.09 1.51 29.16
N LEU A 140 4.10 0.91 30.34
CA LEU A 140 5.01 -0.18 30.69
C LEU A 140 4.27 -1.52 30.62
N TYR A 141 4.36 -2.20 29.48
CA TYR A 141 3.72 -3.52 29.34
C TYR A 141 4.47 -4.63 30.09
N ARG A 142 5.81 -4.56 30.12
CA ARG A 142 6.65 -5.54 30.84
C ARG A 142 7.81 -4.86 31.58
N PRO A 143 8.06 -5.25 32.84
CA PRO A 143 7.25 -6.16 33.68
C PRO A 143 5.87 -5.56 34.00
N PHE A 144 4.84 -6.40 34.00
CA PHE A 144 3.46 -5.96 34.19
C PHE A 144 3.15 -5.86 35.69
N SER A 145 2.90 -4.65 36.18
CA SER A 145 2.58 -4.45 37.60
C SER A 145 1.07 -4.38 37.81
N ALA A 146 0.49 -5.51 38.25
CA ALA A 146 -0.95 -5.61 38.54
C ALA A 146 -1.39 -4.57 39.59
N ALA A 147 -0.60 -4.37 40.65
CA ALA A 147 -0.91 -3.42 41.72
C ALA A 147 -1.11 -1.99 41.18
N HIS A 148 -0.17 -1.50 40.37
CA HIS A 148 -0.24 -0.12 39.84
C HIS A 148 -1.27 0.04 38.72
N LEU A 149 -1.55 -1.00 37.94
CA LEU A 149 -2.68 -1.00 37.01
C LEU A 149 -4.01 -0.86 37.76
N LEU A 150 -4.19 -1.61 38.86
CA LEU A 150 -5.39 -1.56 39.68
C LEU A 150 -5.54 -0.23 40.42
N GLU A 151 -4.44 0.39 40.85
CA GLU A 151 -4.42 1.74 41.43
C GLU A 151 -4.89 2.79 40.42
N ALA A 152 -4.45 2.68 39.16
CA ALA A 152 -4.87 3.58 38.10
C ALA A 152 -6.34 3.37 37.68
N LEU A 153 -6.89 2.16 37.83
CA LEU A 153 -8.25 1.83 37.42
C LEU A 153 -9.29 2.30 38.46
N PRO A 154 -10.26 3.17 38.10
CA PRO A 154 -11.28 3.64 39.05
C PRO A 154 -12.02 2.49 39.74
N VAL A 155 -12.23 2.60 41.06
CA VAL A 155 -12.98 1.62 41.87
C VAL A 155 -14.44 1.47 41.43
N SER A 156 -14.98 2.52 40.81
CA SER A 156 -16.32 2.58 40.23
C SER A 156 -16.45 1.83 38.89
N ALA A 157 -15.36 1.40 38.27
CA ALA A 157 -15.43 0.65 37.02
C ALA A 157 -16.22 -0.65 37.23
N ARG A 158 -17.24 -0.85 36.38
CA ARG A 158 -18.13 -2.03 36.36
C ARG A 158 -18.01 -2.81 35.06
N ALA A 159 -17.63 -2.16 33.97
CA ALA A 159 -17.37 -2.79 32.68
C ALA A 159 -16.02 -2.33 32.10
N VAL A 160 -15.23 -3.28 31.62
CA VAL A 160 -13.89 -3.04 31.07
C VAL A 160 -13.78 -3.69 29.69
N ALA A 161 -13.32 -2.96 28.68
CA ALA A 161 -12.91 -3.51 27.40
C ALA A 161 -11.40 -3.44 27.28
N VAL A 162 -10.73 -4.58 27.09
CA VAL A 162 -9.28 -4.64 26.87
C VAL A 162 -9.02 -4.83 25.39
N LEU A 163 -8.19 -3.97 24.80
CA LEU A 163 -7.96 -3.93 23.37
C LEU A 163 -6.53 -4.34 23.01
N ASP A 164 -6.44 -5.37 22.19
CA ASP A 164 -5.19 -5.97 21.73
C ASP A 164 -4.99 -5.72 20.24
N ARG A 165 -3.82 -5.18 19.88
CA ARG A 165 -3.39 -4.98 18.49
C ARG A 165 -2.63 -6.19 17.95
N THR A 166 -3.15 -7.38 18.23
CA THR A 166 -2.58 -8.67 17.82
C THR A 166 -3.68 -9.73 17.67
N LYS A 167 -3.33 -10.90 17.14
CA LYS A 167 -4.18 -12.09 17.09
C LYS A 167 -3.33 -13.31 17.39
N GLU A 168 -3.72 -14.09 18.38
CA GLU A 168 -3.12 -15.39 18.70
C GLU A 168 -4.10 -16.52 18.37
N PRO A 169 -4.03 -17.13 17.17
CA PRO A 169 -4.97 -18.17 16.78
C PRO A 169 -4.92 -19.37 17.74
N GLY A 170 -6.08 -19.71 18.32
CA GLY A 170 -6.21 -20.84 19.26
C GLY A 170 -5.96 -20.50 20.74
N ALA A 171 -5.48 -19.29 21.05
CA ALA A 171 -5.36 -18.83 22.44
C ALA A 171 -6.74 -18.57 23.08
N GLN A 172 -6.81 -18.62 24.42
CA GLN A 172 -8.05 -18.32 25.16
C GLN A 172 -8.48 -16.85 25.02
N ALA A 173 -7.51 -15.95 24.89
CA ALA A 173 -7.66 -14.53 24.61
C ALA A 173 -6.29 -13.94 24.24
N GLU A 174 -6.28 -12.68 23.84
CA GLU A 174 -5.06 -11.94 23.53
C GLU A 174 -4.27 -11.52 24.80
N PRO A 175 -2.96 -11.21 24.67
CA PRO A 175 -2.05 -11.08 25.80
C PRO A 175 -2.44 -10.00 26.82
N LEU A 176 -2.80 -8.79 26.39
CA LEU A 176 -3.14 -7.71 27.33
C LEU A 176 -4.45 -8.03 28.06
N TYR A 177 -5.44 -8.60 27.35
CA TYR A 177 -6.65 -9.10 27.99
C TYR A 177 -6.33 -10.11 29.10
N LEU A 178 -5.46 -11.09 28.85
CA LEU A 178 -5.11 -12.10 29.84
C LEU A 178 -4.44 -11.49 31.08
N ASP A 179 -3.51 -10.54 30.89
CA ASP A 179 -2.84 -9.85 32.00
C ASP A 179 -3.83 -9.04 32.86
N VAL A 180 -4.71 -8.27 32.22
CA VAL A 180 -5.72 -7.44 32.91
C VAL A 180 -6.75 -8.30 33.62
N MET A 181 -7.26 -9.35 32.95
CA MET A 181 -8.23 -10.26 33.54
C MET A 181 -7.64 -10.99 34.75
N THR A 182 -6.38 -11.42 34.68
CA THR A 182 -5.67 -12.05 35.79
C THR A 182 -5.53 -11.07 36.96
N ALA A 183 -5.06 -9.83 36.71
CA ALA A 183 -4.93 -8.80 37.75
C ALA A 183 -6.28 -8.52 38.45
N LEU A 184 -7.37 -8.39 37.69
CA LEU A 184 -8.71 -8.15 38.22
C LEU A 184 -9.24 -9.34 39.03
N ALA A 185 -9.11 -10.57 38.51
CA ALA A 185 -9.60 -11.77 39.17
C ALA A 185 -8.86 -12.04 40.47
N GLU A 186 -7.54 -11.88 40.46
CA GLU A 186 -6.72 -12.06 41.65
C GLU A 186 -7.03 -11.03 42.73
N ALA A 187 -7.14 -9.75 42.37
CA ALA A 187 -7.49 -8.69 43.31
C ALA A 187 -8.88 -8.90 43.94
N PHE A 188 -9.85 -9.35 43.14
CA PHE A 188 -11.16 -9.74 43.65
C PHE A 188 -11.07 -10.93 44.62
N ASN A 189 -10.35 -11.99 44.27
CA ASN A 189 -10.19 -13.18 45.11
C ASN A 189 -9.44 -12.88 46.42
N ARG A 190 -8.53 -11.90 46.44
CA ARG A 190 -7.84 -11.42 47.64
C ARG A 190 -8.65 -10.40 48.46
N GLY A 191 -9.81 -9.96 47.97
CA GLY A 191 -10.63 -8.92 48.61
C GLY A 191 -10.06 -7.50 48.50
N GLU A 192 -9.05 -7.28 47.65
CA GLU A 192 -8.49 -5.96 47.35
C GLU A 192 -9.47 -5.12 46.51
N ARG A 193 -10.42 -5.78 45.85
CA ARG A 193 -11.50 -5.15 45.09
C ARG A 193 -12.85 -5.78 45.42
N GLU A 194 -13.85 -4.97 45.69
CA GLU A 194 -15.20 -5.42 46.08
C GLU A 194 -15.92 -6.15 44.93
N THR A 195 -15.68 -5.76 43.69
CA THR A 195 -16.33 -6.34 42.51
C THR A 195 -15.31 -6.72 41.45
N LEU A 196 -15.60 -7.81 40.74
CA LEU A 196 -14.93 -8.18 39.51
C LEU A 196 -15.65 -7.51 38.33
N PRO A 197 -15.10 -6.47 37.68
CA PRO A 197 -15.76 -5.82 36.56
C PRO A 197 -15.99 -6.80 35.40
N ARG A 198 -17.12 -6.64 34.71
CA ARG A 198 -17.38 -7.38 33.48
C ARG A 198 -16.34 -7.00 32.43
N THR A 199 -15.48 -7.95 32.08
CA THR A 199 -14.31 -7.69 31.22
C THR A 199 -14.46 -8.40 29.87
N ILE A 200 -14.44 -7.62 28.78
CA ILE A 200 -14.49 -8.11 27.39
C ILE A 200 -13.16 -7.84 26.67
N GLY A 201 -12.83 -8.69 25.69
CA GLY A 201 -11.58 -8.58 24.92
C GLY A 201 -11.84 -8.26 23.46
N GLY A 202 -11.15 -7.26 22.92
CA GLY A 202 -11.32 -6.80 21.54
C GLY A 202 -10.01 -6.79 20.77
N ARG A 203 -10.06 -7.21 19.50
CA ARG A 203 -8.95 -7.01 18.57
C ARG A 203 -9.21 -5.83 17.65
N TYR A 204 -8.17 -5.05 17.37
CA TYR A 204 -8.25 -3.90 16.47
C TYR A 204 -6.93 -3.71 15.71
N GLY A 205 -6.94 -2.88 14.66
CA GLY A 205 -5.74 -2.27 14.11
C GLY A 205 -4.68 -3.21 13.52
N LEU A 206 -5.00 -4.47 13.26
CA LEU A 206 -4.08 -5.44 12.65
C LEU A 206 -3.61 -4.94 11.29
N SER A 207 -2.29 -4.98 11.05
CA SER A 207 -1.68 -4.49 9.82
C SER A 207 -2.11 -3.07 9.45
N SER A 208 -2.18 -2.17 10.43
CA SER A 208 -2.60 -0.78 10.25
C SER A 208 -4.06 -0.58 9.80
N LYS A 209 -4.94 -1.57 10.03
CA LYS A 209 -6.38 -1.38 9.89
C LYS A 209 -6.83 -0.12 10.65
N GLU A 210 -7.73 0.63 10.05
CA GLU A 210 -8.21 1.88 10.60
C GLU A 210 -8.86 1.69 11.98
N PHE A 211 -8.61 2.64 12.88
CA PHE A 211 -9.22 2.69 14.20
C PHE A 211 -9.59 4.15 14.48
N GLY A 212 -10.72 4.59 13.91
CA GLY A 212 -11.26 5.93 14.11
C GLY A 212 -12.25 6.02 15.28
N PRO A 213 -12.82 7.21 15.53
CA PRO A 213 -13.79 7.44 16.60
C PRO A 213 -14.99 6.49 16.57
N GLU A 214 -15.48 6.11 15.39
CA GLU A 214 -16.57 5.16 15.20
C GLU A 214 -16.29 3.79 15.83
N CYS A 215 -15.04 3.35 15.83
CA CYS A 215 -14.63 2.10 16.46
C CYS A 215 -14.73 2.20 17.99
N VAL A 216 -14.25 3.31 18.56
CA VAL A 216 -14.27 3.54 20.01
C VAL A 216 -15.71 3.69 20.51
N LEU A 217 -16.56 4.42 19.78
CA LEU A 217 -17.98 4.55 20.09
C LEU A 217 -18.68 3.18 20.08
N ALA A 218 -18.38 2.33 19.08
CA ALA A 218 -18.92 0.96 19.03
C ALA A 218 -18.51 0.14 20.26
N ILE A 219 -17.28 0.30 20.76
CA ILE A 219 -16.80 -0.38 21.98
C ILE A 219 -17.54 0.10 23.23
N PHE A 220 -17.74 1.41 23.40
CA PHE A 220 -18.51 1.92 24.54
C PHE A 220 -19.99 1.51 24.48
N ASN A 221 -20.58 1.44 23.28
CA ASN A 221 -21.92 0.88 23.08
C ASN A 221 -21.97 -0.59 23.51
N GLU A 222 -20.97 -1.38 23.11
CA GLU A 222 -20.87 -2.79 23.50
C GLU A 222 -20.74 -2.93 25.03
N LEU A 223 -19.91 -2.13 25.68
CA LEU A 223 -19.78 -2.13 27.15
C LEU A 223 -21.09 -1.81 27.87
N SER A 224 -21.98 -1.06 27.22
CA SER A 224 -23.30 -0.69 27.73
C SER A 224 -24.37 -1.75 27.47
N ALA A 225 -24.10 -2.73 26.60
CA ALA A 225 -25.04 -3.79 26.30
C ALA A 225 -25.33 -4.67 27.52
N ALA A 226 -26.56 -5.20 27.59
CA ALA A 226 -26.94 -6.14 28.64
C ALA A 226 -26.10 -7.43 28.59
N LYS A 227 -25.81 -7.91 27.37
CA LYS A 227 -25.01 -9.12 27.10
C LYS A 227 -23.94 -8.81 26.05
N PRO A 228 -22.81 -8.19 26.44
CA PRO A 228 -21.76 -7.90 25.49
C PRO A 228 -21.09 -9.18 25.00
N LYS A 229 -20.56 -9.14 23.78
CA LYS A 229 -19.68 -10.15 23.21
C LYS A 229 -18.43 -10.25 24.08
N PRO A 230 -18.10 -11.44 24.61
CA PRO A 230 -16.90 -11.61 25.43
C PRO A 230 -15.62 -11.41 24.62
N ARG A 231 -15.67 -11.71 23.32
CA ARG A 231 -14.60 -11.50 22.35
C ARG A 231 -15.18 -10.81 21.13
N PHE A 232 -14.49 -9.81 20.61
CA PHE A 232 -14.94 -9.09 19.43
C PHE A 232 -13.77 -8.62 18.55
N THR A 233 -14.11 -8.19 17.35
CA THR A 233 -13.23 -7.40 16.45
C THR A 233 -13.89 -6.05 16.18
N VAL A 234 -13.12 -5.03 15.83
CA VAL A 234 -13.65 -3.72 15.44
C VAL A 234 -12.84 -3.15 14.28
N GLY A 235 -13.51 -2.45 13.37
CA GLY A 235 -12.92 -1.92 12.12
C GLY A 235 -12.98 -2.88 10.92
N ILE A 236 -13.69 -4.00 11.02
CA ILE A 236 -13.95 -4.94 9.92
C ILE A 236 -15.42 -5.38 9.93
N TYR A 237 -15.89 -5.99 8.84
CA TYR A 237 -17.14 -6.73 8.82
C TYR A 237 -16.87 -8.24 8.79
N ASP A 238 -17.12 -8.92 9.91
CA ASP A 238 -16.95 -10.36 10.06
C ASP A 238 -18.31 -11.07 10.00
N ASP A 239 -18.69 -11.48 8.80
CA ASP A 239 -19.91 -12.24 8.50
C ASP A 239 -19.72 -13.75 8.60
N VAL A 240 -18.51 -14.23 8.94
CA VAL A 240 -18.19 -15.65 9.09
C VAL A 240 -18.34 -16.07 10.55
N THR A 241 -17.63 -15.38 11.46
CA THR A 241 -17.66 -15.69 12.89
C THR A 241 -18.49 -14.71 13.71
N ASN A 242 -19.02 -13.65 13.08
CA ASN A 242 -19.89 -12.66 13.71
C ASN A 242 -19.28 -12.00 14.96
N LEU A 243 -17.95 -11.83 14.98
CA LEU A 243 -17.23 -11.18 16.08
C LEU A 243 -17.15 -9.67 15.94
N SER A 244 -17.33 -9.12 14.73
CA SER A 244 -17.23 -7.68 14.50
C SER A 244 -18.34 -6.89 15.19
N LEU A 245 -17.96 -5.79 15.84
CA LEU A 245 -18.92 -4.80 16.33
C LEU A 245 -19.44 -3.94 15.17
N PRO A 246 -20.75 -3.63 15.14
CA PRO A 246 -21.29 -2.68 14.16
C PRO A 246 -20.73 -1.29 14.44
N LEU A 247 -20.16 -0.66 13.42
CA LEU A 247 -19.69 0.73 13.51
C LEU A 247 -20.89 1.66 13.55
N VAL A 248 -20.76 2.75 14.31
CA VAL A 248 -21.76 3.82 14.39
C VAL A 248 -21.28 5.04 13.61
N GLU A 249 -22.21 5.91 13.23
CA GLU A 249 -21.85 7.17 12.60
C GLU A 249 -20.95 8.00 13.52
N ASN A 250 -19.87 8.55 12.97
CA ASN A 250 -19.01 9.45 13.72
C ASN A 250 -19.74 10.79 13.94
N THR A 251 -20.09 11.06 15.19
CA THR A 251 -20.79 12.29 15.61
C THR A 251 -19.85 13.31 16.27
N LEU A 252 -18.53 13.08 16.27
CA LEU A 252 -17.59 13.98 16.92
C LEU A 252 -17.40 15.25 16.09
N PRO A 253 -17.40 16.44 16.72
CA PRO A 253 -17.02 17.66 16.03
C PRO A 253 -15.53 17.64 15.69
N SER A 254 -15.17 18.11 14.50
CA SER A 254 -13.76 18.33 14.15
C SER A 254 -13.26 19.60 14.83
N GLU A 255 -12.19 19.48 15.63
CA GLU A 255 -11.50 20.63 16.24
C GLU A 255 -10.36 21.17 15.34
N ALA A 256 -10.14 20.56 14.18
CA ALA A 256 -9.08 20.97 13.27
C ALA A 256 -9.45 22.28 12.56
N LYS A 257 -8.46 23.16 12.46
CA LYS A 257 -8.55 24.40 11.67
C LYS A 257 -8.59 24.12 10.17
N LEU A 258 -7.89 23.07 9.75
CA LEU A 258 -7.85 22.61 8.37
C LEU A 258 -7.60 21.11 8.33
N GLU A 259 -8.42 20.39 7.57
CA GLU A 259 -8.18 19.00 7.17
C GLU A 259 -8.08 18.94 5.64
N ALA A 260 -6.97 18.42 5.12
CA ALA A 260 -6.70 18.37 3.70
C ALA A 260 -6.30 16.97 3.23
N LEU A 261 -6.81 16.59 2.05
CA LEU A 261 -6.50 15.36 1.35
C LEU A 261 -5.82 15.66 0.01
N PHE A 262 -4.76 14.94 -0.31
CA PHE A 262 -4.05 15.05 -1.59
C PHE A 262 -3.94 13.69 -2.24
N TYR A 263 -4.61 13.53 -3.38
CA TYR A 263 -4.59 12.33 -4.22
C TYR A 263 -3.55 12.50 -5.30
N GLY A 264 -2.44 11.78 -5.17
CA GLY A 264 -1.31 11.82 -6.10
C GLY A 264 -0.89 10.43 -6.58
N LEU A 265 0.00 10.39 -7.55
CA LEU A 265 0.59 9.18 -8.10
C LEU A 265 1.93 8.89 -7.44
N GLY A 266 2.23 7.63 -7.17
CA GLY A 266 3.56 7.20 -6.77
C GLY A 266 4.62 7.70 -7.77
N SER A 267 5.56 8.51 -7.26
CA SER A 267 6.64 9.19 -8.01
C SER A 267 6.32 10.56 -8.66
N ASP A 268 5.13 11.15 -8.48
CA ASP A 268 4.82 12.49 -9.00
C ASP A 268 5.24 13.67 -8.09
N GLY A 269 5.72 13.37 -6.88
CA GLY A 269 6.19 14.35 -5.90
C GLY A 269 5.13 14.90 -4.93
N SER A 270 3.87 14.44 -5.02
CA SER A 270 2.74 14.91 -4.19
C SER A 270 2.97 14.71 -2.70
N VAL A 271 3.43 13.53 -2.30
CA VAL A 271 3.76 13.21 -0.90
C VAL A 271 4.86 14.15 -0.38
N SER A 272 5.92 14.36 -1.17
CA SER A 272 7.03 15.22 -0.80
C SER A 272 6.59 16.68 -0.64
N ALA A 273 5.74 17.18 -1.54
CA ALA A 273 5.15 18.52 -1.42
C ALA A 273 4.30 18.64 -0.16
N THR A 274 3.48 17.62 0.15
CA THR A 274 2.63 17.64 1.35
C THR A 274 3.47 17.60 2.64
N LYS A 275 4.54 16.79 2.69
CA LYS A 275 5.52 16.81 3.79
C LYS A 275 6.13 18.20 3.98
N ASN A 276 6.40 18.91 2.88
CA ASN A 276 6.91 20.28 2.93
C ASN A 276 5.84 21.25 3.44
N ASN A 277 4.57 21.12 3.02
CA ASN A 277 3.45 21.92 3.53
C ASN A 277 3.34 21.83 5.06
N ILE A 278 3.40 20.61 5.60
CA ILE A 278 3.33 20.36 7.04
C ILE A 278 4.48 21.08 7.76
N LYS A 279 5.71 20.99 7.24
CA LYS A 279 6.88 21.65 7.83
C LYS A 279 6.77 23.17 7.78
N ILE A 280 6.35 23.73 6.65
CA ILE A 280 6.16 25.18 6.49
C ILE A 280 5.11 25.68 7.48
N ILE A 281 3.93 25.06 7.51
CA ILE A 281 2.86 25.46 8.43
C ILE A 281 3.31 25.31 9.88
N GLY A 282 3.92 24.17 10.25
CA GLY A 282 4.35 23.90 11.62
C GLY A 282 5.46 24.83 12.12
N ASN A 283 6.36 25.27 11.25
CA ASN A 283 7.48 26.15 11.60
C ASN A 283 7.11 27.64 11.57
N SER A 284 6.21 28.04 10.67
CA SER A 284 5.83 29.45 10.50
C SER A 284 4.59 29.85 11.32
N THR A 285 3.95 28.91 12.03
CA THR A 285 2.78 29.17 12.88
C THR A 285 2.93 28.54 14.27
N PRO A 286 2.20 29.04 15.29
CA PRO A 286 2.15 28.37 16.60
C PRO A 286 1.36 27.06 16.57
N TRP A 287 0.58 26.81 15.52
CA TRP A 287 -0.33 25.67 15.43
C TRP A 287 0.39 24.32 15.38
N PHE A 288 -0.34 23.29 15.79
CA PHE A 288 0.05 21.90 15.60
C PHE A 288 -0.27 21.48 14.17
N SER A 289 0.64 20.74 13.56
CA SER A 289 0.46 20.15 12.24
C SER A 289 0.75 18.66 12.30
N GLN A 290 -0.09 17.89 11.62
CA GLN A 290 -0.01 16.45 11.52
C GLN A 290 -0.05 16.05 10.04
N GLY A 291 0.75 15.05 9.68
CA GLY A 291 0.79 14.45 8.35
C GLY A 291 0.82 12.93 8.40
N TYR A 292 -0.07 12.28 7.66
CA TYR A 292 -0.05 10.84 7.45
C TYR A 292 -0.16 10.53 5.94
N PHE A 293 0.52 9.49 5.48
CA PHE A 293 0.64 9.21 4.05
C PHE A 293 0.30 7.75 3.78
N VAL A 294 -0.81 7.53 3.07
CA VAL A 294 -1.21 6.22 2.58
C VAL A 294 -0.52 6.01 1.24
N TYR A 295 0.28 4.95 1.15
CA TYR A 295 0.93 4.52 -0.08
C TYR A 295 0.28 3.24 -0.56
N ASP A 296 0.08 3.13 -1.87
CA ASP A 296 -0.06 1.84 -2.53
C ASP A 296 1.27 1.05 -2.37
N SER A 297 1.17 -0.25 -2.22
CA SER A 297 2.33 -1.15 -2.17
C SER A 297 3.00 -1.32 -3.55
N LYS A 298 2.33 -0.90 -4.64
CA LYS A 298 2.98 -0.74 -5.95
C LYS A 298 4.11 0.29 -5.88
N LYS A 299 5.30 -0.10 -6.34
CA LYS A 299 6.51 0.73 -6.24
C LYS A 299 6.43 2.05 -7.01
N ALA A 300 5.72 2.07 -8.14
CA ALA A 300 5.51 3.27 -8.94
C ALA A 300 4.12 3.26 -9.57
N GLY A 301 3.56 4.44 -9.79
CA GLY A 301 2.26 4.61 -10.46
C GLY A 301 1.07 4.06 -9.67
N GLY A 302 1.23 3.78 -8.38
CA GLY A 302 0.14 3.45 -7.46
C GLY A 302 -0.49 4.73 -6.89
N LEU A 303 -1.67 4.62 -6.28
CA LEU A 303 -2.31 5.74 -5.60
C LEU A 303 -1.51 6.13 -4.34
N THR A 304 -1.40 7.44 -4.09
CA THR A 304 -0.97 7.97 -2.80
C THR A 304 -2.02 8.93 -2.29
N VAL A 305 -2.37 8.83 -1.01
CA VAL A 305 -3.29 9.76 -0.34
C VAL A 305 -2.57 10.36 0.85
N SER A 306 -2.34 11.68 0.79
CA SER A 306 -1.72 12.42 1.89
C SER A 306 -2.81 13.07 2.73
N HIS A 307 -2.78 12.84 4.03
CA HIS A 307 -3.67 13.39 5.04
C HIS A 307 -2.92 14.47 5.82
N LEU A 308 -3.44 15.68 5.84
CA LEU A 308 -2.86 16.81 6.56
C LEU A 308 -3.90 17.39 7.51
N ARG A 309 -3.56 17.53 8.78
CA ARG A 309 -4.35 18.29 9.77
C ARG A 309 -3.57 19.46 10.32
N VAL A 310 -4.25 20.58 10.54
CA VAL A 310 -3.73 21.74 11.27
C VAL A 310 -4.71 22.05 12.39
N SER A 311 -4.21 22.25 13.61
CA SER A 311 -5.05 22.60 14.77
C SER A 311 -4.34 23.55 15.72
N GLU A 312 -5.10 24.37 16.43
CA GLU A 312 -4.59 25.24 17.49
C GLU A 312 -4.29 24.44 18.77
N LYS A 313 -4.91 23.26 18.92
CA LYS A 313 -4.69 22.30 20.02
C LYS A 313 -3.84 21.11 19.56
N PRO A 314 -3.22 20.36 20.49
CA PRO A 314 -2.53 19.12 20.15
C PRO A 314 -3.45 18.15 19.40
N ILE A 315 -2.96 17.60 18.29
CA ILE A 315 -3.73 16.68 17.45
C ILE A 315 -3.54 15.26 17.99
N ARG A 316 -4.63 14.63 18.46
CA ARG A 316 -4.65 13.25 18.97
C ARG A 316 -5.21 12.25 17.94
N SER A 317 -5.57 12.74 16.77
CA SER A 317 -6.32 12.02 15.73
C SER A 317 -5.42 11.06 14.96
N SER A 318 -5.05 9.93 15.59
CA SER A 318 -4.23 8.87 15.00
C SER A 318 -5.03 7.96 14.05
N TYR A 319 -5.87 8.57 13.22
CA TYR A 319 -6.72 7.96 12.20
C TYR A 319 -6.77 8.84 10.93
N LEU A 320 -7.25 8.29 9.82
CA LEU A 320 -7.38 8.95 8.53
C LEU A 320 -8.49 10.01 8.54
N ILE A 321 -8.34 11.03 7.70
CA ILE A 321 -9.37 12.05 7.47
C ILE A 321 -10.49 11.42 6.63
N SER A 322 -11.72 11.44 7.17
CA SER A 322 -12.94 10.96 6.50
C SER A 322 -13.66 12.06 5.73
N GLN A 323 -13.64 13.29 6.23
CA GLN A 323 -14.19 14.49 5.59
C GLN A 323 -13.16 15.63 5.68
N ALA A 324 -12.89 16.32 4.58
CA ALA A 324 -11.83 17.32 4.43
C ALA A 324 -12.35 18.68 3.96
N ASP A 325 -11.70 19.75 4.41
CA ASP A 325 -11.94 21.13 3.97
C ASP A 325 -11.34 21.39 2.57
N PHE A 326 -10.29 20.63 2.23
CA PHE A 326 -9.60 20.69 0.94
C PHE A 326 -9.35 19.29 0.40
N VAL A 327 -9.67 19.05 -0.87
CA VAL A 327 -9.31 17.83 -1.61
C VAL A 327 -8.61 18.21 -2.90
N GLY A 328 -7.35 17.81 -3.04
CA GLY A 328 -6.55 17.98 -4.26
C GLY A 328 -6.43 16.69 -5.06
N CYS A 329 -6.82 16.72 -6.34
CA CYS A 329 -6.66 15.64 -7.31
C CYS A 329 -5.54 16.00 -8.29
N HIS A 330 -4.40 15.33 -8.18
CA HIS A 330 -3.21 15.66 -8.96
C HIS A 330 -3.13 14.91 -10.29
N GLN A 331 -4.02 13.94 -10.51
CA GLN A 331 -4.08 13.09 -11.70
C GLN A 331 -5.53 13.00 -12.18
N LEU A 332 -5.81 13.49 -13.39
CA LEU A 332 -7.16 13.57 -13.93
C LEU A 332 -7.91 12.22 -13.88
N GLN A 333 -7.25 11.14 -14.29
CA GLN A 333 -7.81 9.79 -14.37
C GLN A 333 -8.28 9.21 -13.03
N PHE A 334 -7.90 9.81 -11.89
CA PHE A 334 -8.39 9.38 -10.60
C PHE A 334 -9.87 9.69 -10.39
N ILE A 335 -10.42 10.68 -11.10
CA ILE A 335 -11.82 11.10 -10.99
C ILE A 335 -12.80 9.99 -11.42
N ASP A 336 -12.33 9.15 -12.33
CA ASP A 336 -13.06 8.03 -12.91
C ASP A 336 -13.04 6.79 -12.01
N LYS A 337 -12.22 6.78 -10.96
CA LYS A 337 -11.97 5.56 -10.16
C LYS A 337 -12.19 5.73 -8.66
N TYR A 338 -11.79 6.87 -8.10
CA TYR A 338 -11.75 7.06 -6.65
C TYR A 338 -12.83 8.02 -6.17
N GLN A 339 -13.46 7.64 -5.05
CA GLN A 339 -14.42 8.46 -4.33
C GLN A 339 -13.72 9.54 -3.49
N MET A 340 -13.16 10.54 -4.17
CA MET A 340 -12.41 11.64 -3.53
C MET A 340 -13.28 12.85 -3.18
N VAL A 341 -14.23 13.21 -4.05
CA VAL A 341 -15.10 14.40 -3.87
C VAL A 341 -16.13 14.14 -2.78
N GLU A 342 -16.51 12.88 -2.60
CA GLU A 342 -17.37 12.36 -1.55
C GLU A 342 -16.78 12.62 -0.15
N ARG A 343 -15.45 12.77 -0.05
CA ARG A 343 -14.73 13.14 1.18
C ARG A 343 -14.70 14.65 1.43
N LEU A 344 -15.28 15.48 0.57
CA LEU A 344 -15.29 16.92 0.78
C LEU A 344 -16.37 17.32 1.81
N LYS A 345 -16.03 18.22 2.73
CA LYS A 345 -17.01 18.89 3.59
C LYS A 345 -17.90 19.83 2.76
N PRO A 346 -19.15 20.11 3.19
CA PRO A 346 -19.95 21.14 2.55
C PRO A 346 -19.22 22.50 2.50
N GLY A 347 -19.16 23.15 1.34
CA GLY A 347 -18.42 24.40 1.10
C GLY A 347 -16.90 24.24 0.94
N GLY A 348 -16.39 23.00 1.00
CA GLY A 348 -14.97 22.69 0.85
C GLY A 348 -14.41 23.02 -0.54
N ILE A 349 -13.08 23.04 -0.64
CA ILE A 349 -12.35 23.32 -1.87
C ILE A 349 -11.97 22.01 -2.57
N PHE A 350 -12.35 21.89 -3.83
CA PHE A 350 -11.86 20.82 -4.70
C PHE A 350 -10.92 21.40 -5.75
N LEU A 351 -9.68 20.91 -5.81
CA LEU A 351 -8.68 21.31 -6.80
C LEU A 351 -8.38 20.13 -7.73
N LEU A 352 -8.53 20.32 -9.04
CA LEU A 352 -8.22 19.31 -10.06
C LEU A 352 -7.09 19.75 -10.99
N ASN A 353 -6.05 18.92 -11.11
CA ASN A 353 -5.04 19.05 -12.16
C ASN A 353 -5.58 18.46 -13.47
N THR A 354 -5.75 19.29 -14.50
CA THR A 354 -6.36 18.89 -15.77
C THR A 354 -5.78 19.68 -16.95
N PRO A 355 -5.65 19.07 -18.14
CA PRO A 355 -5.28 19.80 -19.34
C PRO A 355 -6.39 20.72 -19.88
N TYR A 356 -7.63 20.49 -19.45
CA TYR A 356 -8.83 21.12 -19.98
C TYR A 356 -9.13 22.48 -19.33
N GLY A 357 -9.74 23.38 -20.10
CA GLY A 357 -10.15 24.70 -19.63
C GLY A 357 -11.42 24.69 -18.77
N ALA A 358 -11.70 25.81 -18.08
CA ALA A 358 -12.85 25.95 -17.18
C ALA A 358 -14.21 25.81 -17.90
N GLU A 359 -14.26 26.15 -19.18
CA GLU A 359 -15.49 26.07 -20.00
C GLU A 359 -15.86 24.64 -20.40
N GLU A 360 -14.89 23.74 -20.54
CA GLU A 360 -15.13 22.36 -21.01
C GLU A 360 -15.04 21.31 -19.89
N VAL A 361 -14.30 21.57 -18.81
CA VAL A 361 -14.00 20.56 -17.79
C VAL A 361 -15.26 20.01 -17.13
N TRP A 362 -16.31 20.82 -16.94
CA TRP A 362 -17.55 20.40 -16.30
C TRP A 362 -18.20 19.23 -17.04
N SER A 363 -18.37 19.37 -18.37
CA SER A 363 -18.99 18.35 -19.24
C SER A 363 -18.18 17.05 -19.32
N ARG A 364 -16.90 17.08 -18.94
CA ARG A 364 -16.00 15.92 -18.95
C ARG A 364 -15.97 15.17 -17.62
N LEU A 365 -16.44 15.78 -16.53
CA LEU A 365 -16.52 15.10 -15.23
C LEU A 365 -17.63 14.06 -15.24
N PRO A 366 -17.47 12.93 -14.52
CA PRO A 366 -18.55 11.99 -14.31
C PRO A 366 -19.80 12.65 -13.70
N GLN A 367 -21.00 12.21 -14.11
CA GLN A 367 -22.26 12.75 -13.60
C GLN A 367 -22.36 12.68 -12.06
N GLU A 368 -21.85 11.59 -11.46
CA GLU A 368 -21.83 11.37 -10.02
C GLU A 368 -20.94 12.39 -9.30
N VAL A 369 -19.83 12.77 -9.94
CA VAL A 369 -18.90 13.79 -9.43
C VAL A 369 -19.54 15.17 -9.48
N GLN A 370 -20.17 15.52 -10.60
CA GLN A 370 -20.93 16.78 -10.74
C GLN A 370 -22.04 16.89 -9.69
N ALA A 371 -22.81 15.81 -9.51
CA ALA A 371 -23.86 15.74 -8.50
C ALA A 371 -23.31 15.94 -7.08
N THR A 372 -22.17 15.31 -6.76
CA THR A 372 -21.54 15.44 -5.44
C THR A 372 -21.00 16.85 -5.21
N LEU A 373 -20.34 17.47 -6.20
CA LEU A 373 -19.87 18.86 -6.11
C LEU A 373 -21.04 19.83 -5.83
N ASN A 374 -22.16 19.62 -6.52
CA ASN A 374 -23.40 20.38 -6.30
C ASN A 374 -23.97 20.17 -4.89
N GLN A 375 -24.12 18.91 -4.46
CA GLN A 375 -24.63 18.56 -3.14
C GLN A 375 -23.79 19.19 -2.03
N LYS A 376 -22.46 19.17 -2.18
CA LYS A 376 -21.52 19.74 -1.22
C LYS A 376 -21.38 21.25 -1.36
N LYS A 377 -21.98 21.90 -2.38
CA LYS A 377 -21.76 23.32 -2.70
C LYS A 377 -20.25 23.63 -2.75
N ALA A 378 -19.51 22.77 -3.43
CA ALA A 378 -18.06 22.81 -3.48
C ALA A 378 -17.54 24.07 -4.17
N ARG A 379 -16.39 24.58 -3.73
CA ARG A 379 -15.61 25.59 -4.47
C ARG A 379 -14.64 24.85 -5.36
N PHE A 380 -14.95 24.78 -6.66
CA PHE A 380 -14.20 23.96 -7.61
C PHE A 380 -13.18 24.80 -8.39
N TYR A 381 -11.92 24.39 -8.33
CA TYR A 381 -10.80 25.02 -9.03
C TYR A 381 -10.05 24.02 -9.90
N ILE A 382 -9.49 24.52 -11.00
CA ILE A 382 -8.62 23.75 -11.90
C ILE A 382 -7.27 24.43 -12.10
N VAL A 383 -6.28 23.62 -12.46
CA VAL A 383 -4.96 24.08 -12.92
C VAL A 383 -4.40 23.08 -13.93
N ASN A 384 -3.69 23.56 -14.95
CA ASN A 384 -2.92 22.70 -15.85
C ASN A 384 -1.45 22.66 -15.41
N ALA A 385 -1.18 21.90 -14.35
CA ALA A 385 0.15 21.87 -13.75
C ALA A 385 1.21 21.25 -14.66
N ALA A 386 0.82 20.31 -15.52
CA ALA A 386 1.70 19.70 -16.51
C ALA A 386 2.17 20.70 -17.56
N LYS A 387 1.28 21.59 -18.05
CA LYS A 387 1.65 22.67 -18.96
C LYS A 387 2.65 23.63 -18.32
N ILE A 388 2.36 24.09 -17.09
CA ILE A 388 3.26 25.00 -16.36
C ILE A 388 4.63 24.35 -16.12
N ALA A 389 4.66 23.07 -15.74
CA ALA A 389 5.91 22.34 -15.53
C ALA A 389 6.75 22.25 -16.82
N ARG A 390 6.12 22.05 -17.99
CA ARG A 390 6.81 22.08 -19.29
C ARG A 390 7.33 23.47 -19.64
N GLU A 391 6.52 24.51 -19.50
CA GLU A 391 6.91 25.90 -19.77
C GLU A 391 8.07 26.36 -18.88
N CYS A 392 8.11 25.90 -17.62
CA CYS A 392 9.21 26.17 -16.70
C CYS A 392 10.38 25.18 -16.79
N SER A 393 10.38 24.23 -17.74
CA SER A 393 11.43 23.22 -17.90
C SER A 393 11.70 22.40 -16.63
N LEU A 394 10.64 21.96 -15.94
CA LEU A 394 10.64 21.13 -14.73
C LEU A 394 10.36 19.64 -15.02
N GLY A 395 10.15 19.27 -16.28
CA GLY A 395 9.77 17.92 -16.70
C GLY A 395 8.34 17.57 -16.24
N ALA A 396 8.12 16.32 -15.83
CA ALA A 396 6.82 15.84 -15.34
C ALA A 396 6.49 16.24 -13.87
N ARG A 397 7.23 17.21 -13.29
CA ARG A 397 7.10 17.56 -11.86
C ARG A 397 6.07 18.66 -11.65
N ILE A 398 4.88 18.27 -11.21
CA ILE A 398 3.76 19.18 -10.90
C ILE A 398 3.75 19.67 -9.44
N ASN A 399 4.61 19.10 -8.60
CA ASN A 399 4.59 19.28 -7.15
C ASN A 399 4.64 20.75 -6.70
N THR A 400 5.51 21.58 -7.27
CA THR A 400 5.65 23.01 -6.93
C THR A 400 4.38 23.80 -7.26
N VAL A 401 3.75 23.51 -8.40
CA VAL A 401 2.51 24.17 -8.85
C VAL A 401 1.36 23.81 -7.91
N MET A 402 1.16 22.52 -7.64
CA MET A 402 0.10 22.05 -6.74
C MET A 402 0.29 22.56 -5.30
N GLN A 403 1.55 22.72 -4.86
CA GLN A 403 1.88 23.27 -3.55
C GLN A 403 1.43 24.73 -3.42
N MET A 404 1.75 25.57 -4.42
CA MET A 404 1.31 26.96 -4.45
C MET A 404 -0.21 27.07 -4.47
N ALA A 405 -0.87 26.24 -5.29
CA ALA A 405 -2.32 26.21 -5.40
C ALA A 405 -2.99 25.90 -4.05
N PHE A 406 -2.49 24.93 -3.30
CA PHE A 406 -2.99 24.61 -1.97
C PHE A 406 -2.92 25.81 -1.01
N PHE A 407 -1.75 26.47 -0.90
CA PHE A 407 -1.60 27.61 -0.01
C PHE A 407 -2.46 28.81 -0.44
N HIS A 408 -2.52 29.07 -1.76
CA HIS A 408 -3.32 30.16 -2.31
C HIS A 408 -4.82 29.95 -2.08
N LEU A 409 -5.33 28.73 -2.24
CA LEU A 409 -6.76 28.46 -2.10
C LEU A 409 -7.20 28.36 -0.63
N THR A 410 -6.37 27.76 0.23
CA THR A 410 -6.71 27.58 1.65
C THR A 410 -6.52 28.84 2.49
N GLN A 411 -5.64 29.76 2.06
CA GLN A 411 -5.29 30.97 2.82
C GLN A 411 -4.87 30.65 4.27
N ILE A 412 -4.31 29.45 4.49
CA ILE A 412 -3.89 28.99 5.83
C ILE A 412 -2.74 29.83 6.39
N LEU A 413 -1.95 30.45 5.50
CA LEU A 413 -0.97 31.48 5.83
C LEU A 413 -1.46 32.83 5.28
N PRO A 414 -1.26 33.93 6.02
CA PRO A 414 -1.78 35.24 5.63
C PRO A 414 -1.00 35.88 4.48
N GLY A 415 -1.71 36.42 3.49
CA GLY A 415 -1.15 37.27 2.43
C GLY A 415 -0.05 36.57 1.60
N ASP A 416 1.01 37.31 1.26
CA ASP A 416 2.14 36.78 0.48
C ASP A 416 3.13 35.93 1.32
N SER A 417 2.85 35.69 2.61
CA SER A 417 3.71 34.88 3.49
C SER A 417 3.94 33.47 2.92
N ALA A 418 2.90 32.86 2.35
CA ALA A 418 3.02 31.54 1.72
C ALA A 418 4.04 31.53 0.57
N LEU A 419 4.02 32.57 -0.28
CA LEU A 419 4.94 32.66 -1.42
C LEU A 419 6.39 32.79 -0.93
N ALA A 420 6.64 33.66 0.05
CA ALA A 420 7.97 33.86 0.61
C ALA A 420 8.53 32.58 1.27
N GLU A 421 7.70 31.87 2.05
CA GLU A 421 8.09 30.60 2.69
C GLU A 421 8.39 29.51 1.67
N LEU A 422 7.57 29.39 0.63
CA LEU A 422 7.80 28.45 -0.47
C LEU A 422 9.08 28.77 -1.23
N GLN A 423 9.31 30.05 -1.56
CA GLN A 423 10.54 30.48 -2.22
C GLN A 423 11.78 30.18 -1.39
N GLY A 424 11.74 30.43 -0.08
CA GLY A 424 12.81 30.10 0.86
C GLY A 424 13.05 28.59 0.98
N ALA A 425 11.99 27.79 1.05
CA ALA A 425 12.09 26.33 1.11
C ALA A 425 12.71 25.73 -0.17
N ILE A 426 12.35 26.27 -1.35
CA ILE A 426 12.93 25.88 -2.65
C ILE A 426 14.42 26.24 -2.70
N ALA A 427 14.80 27.46 -2.32
CA ALA A 427 16.19 27.89 -2.29
C ALA A 427 17.04 26.99 -1.38
N LYS A 428 16.54 26.67 -0.18
CA LYS A 428 17.23 25.75 0.74
C LYS A 428 17.38 24.35 0.17
N SER A 429 16.37 23.85 -0.55
CA SER A 429 16.34 22.47 -1.06
C SER A 429 17.14 22.26 -2.35
N TYR A 430 17.22 23.29 -3.21
CA TYR A 430 17.73 23.16 -4.58
C TYR A 430 18.94 24.05 -4.91
N SER A 431 19.36 24.97 -4.03
CA SER A 431 20.55 25.81 -4.26
C SER A 431 21.80 25.01 -4.60
N SER A 432 21.99 23.86 -3.94
CA SER A 432 23.12 22.94 -4.22
C SER A 432 23.10 22.30 -5.61
N LYS A 433 21.96 22.36 -6.32
CA LYS A 433 21.76 21.80 -7.67
C LYS A 433 21.84 22.87 -8.77
N GLY A 434 22.08 24.12 -8.42
CA GLY A 434 22.22 25.24 -9.35
C GLY A 434 21.08 26.26 -9.24
N GLN A 435 21.44 27.53 -9.40
CA GLN A 435 20.54 28.69 -9.26
C GLN A 435 19.41 28.69 -10.31
N GLU A 436 19.70 28.23 -11.53
CA GLU A 436 18.71 28.14 -12.61
C GLU A 436 17.51 27.24 -12.23
N LEU A 437 17.75 26.13 -11.52
CA LEU A 437 16.67 25.25 -11.07
C LEU A 437 15.80 25.93 -10.00
N VAL A 438 16.39 26.76 -9.14
CA VAL A 438 15.66 27.55 -8.12
C VAL A 438 14.75 28.56 -8.81
N GLU A 439 15.28 29.31 -9.77
CA GLU A 439 14.54 30.33 -10.53
C GLU A 439 13.39 29.73 -11.35
N ARG A 440 13.61 28.59 -12.01
CA ARG A 440 12.54 27.84 -12.72
C ARG A 440 11.40 27.44 -11.78
N ASN A 441 11.72 27.02 -10.55
CA ASN A 441 10.69 26.70 -9.56
C ASN A 441 9.96 27.95 -9.06
N TRP A 442 10.65 29.08 -8.87
CA TRP A 442 10.01 30.34 -8.51
C TRP A 442 9.08 30.86 -9.60
N GLN A 443 9.47 30.72 -10.88
CA GLN A 443 8.61 31.03 -12.02
C GLN A 443 7.35 30.16 -12.00
N ALA A 444 7.48 28.86 -11.73
CA ALA A 444 6.34 27.96 -11.61
C ALA A 444 5.39 28.35 -10.47
N LEU A 445 5.90 28.86 -9.33
CA LEU A 445 5.05 29.40 -8.25
C LEU A 445 4.23 30.62 -8.72
N ALA A 446 4.86 31.55 -9.42
CA ALA A 446 4.19 32.75 -9.92
C ALA A 446 3.08 32.39 -10.93
N LEU A 447 3.42 31.57 -11.93
CA LEU A 447 2.46 31.10 -12.93
C LEU A 447 1.32 30.27 -12.32
N ALA A 448 1.60 29.46 -11.31
CA ALA A 448 0.57 28.69 -10.60
C ALA A 448 -0.50 29.60 -9.99
N ARG A 449 -0.09 30.74 -9.40
CA ARG A 449 -1.02 31.71 -8.79
C ARG A 449 -1.92 32.37 -9.84
N GLU A 450 -1.38 32.65 -11.01
CA GLU A 450 -2.11 33.31 -12.12
C GLU A 450 -2.99 32.33 -12.92
N SER A 451 -2.65 31.05 -12.93
CA SER A 451 -3.29 30.02 -13.76
C SER A 451 -4.44 29.27 -13.08
N LEU A 452 -4.72 29.55 -11.81
CA LEU A 452 -5.86 28.95 -11.10
C LEU A 452 -7.16 29.54 -11.63
N ALA A 453 -8.04 28.67 -12.12
CA ALA A 453 -9.36 29.06 -12.58
C ALA A 453 -10.44 28.44 -11.70
N GLU A 454 -11.36 29.27 -11.22
CA GLU A 454 -12.60 28.79 -10.60
C GLU A 454 -13.54 28.29 -11.69
N VAL A 455 -14.15 27.13 -11.45
CA VAL A 455 -15.16 26.54 -12.33
C VAL A 455 -16.51 26.71 -11.63
N PRO A 456 -17.44 27.52 -12.18
CA PRO A 456 -18.75 27.67 -11.57
C PRO A 456 -19.48 26.32 -11.60
N LEU A 457 -20.15 26.00 -10.49
CA LEU A 457 -21.02 24.83 -10.43
C LEU A 457 -22.18 24.99 -11.42
N GLN A 458 -22.47 23.94 -12.19
CA GLN A 458 -23.57 23.92 -13.15
C GLN A 458 -24.53 22.77 -12.83
N GLN A 459 -25.65 22.69 -13.55
CA GLN A 459 -26.50 21.50 -13.47
C GLN A 459 -25.73 20.27 -13.96
N VAL A 460 -26.14 19.08 -13.50
CA VAL A 460 -25.57 17.82 -13.98
C VAL A 460 -25.85 17.72 -15.48
N ASP A 461 -24.80 17.62 -16.28
CA ASP A 461 -24.90 17.46 -17.73
C ASP A 461 -25.22 15.99 -18.05
N ALA A 462 -26.39 15.75 -18.63
CA ALA A 462 -26.85 14.41 -18.99
C ALA A 462 -25.99 13.76 -20.09
N ASN A 463 -25.21 14.54 -20.84
CA ASN A 463 -24.29 14.03 -21.87
C ASN A 463 -22.90 13.70 -21.31
N SER A 464 -22.60 14.09 -20.08
CA SER A 464 -21.37 13.69 -19.42
C SER A 464 -21.32 12.18 -19.18
N PRO A 465 -20.11 11.59 -19.15
CA PRO A 465 -19.98 10.17 -18.86
C PRO A 465 -20.45 9.85 -17.44
N ASN A 466 -20.88 8.62 -17.20
CA ASN A 466 -20.94 8.08 -15.84
C ASN A 466 -19.54 7.60 -15.44
N ARG A 467 -19.30 7.45 -14.14
CA ARG A 467 -18.04 6.88 -13.67
C ARG A 467 -17.90 5.45 -14.25
N PRO A 468 -16.81 5.14 -14.98
CA PRO A 468 -16.66 3.84 -15.62
C PRO A 468 -16.48 2.72 -14.57
N PRO A 469 -16.78 1.46 -14.92
CA PRO A 469 -16.48 0.33 -14.06
C PRO A 469 -14.96 0.23 -13.84
N VAL A 470 -14.56 -0.13 -12.62
CA VAL A 470 -13.15 -0.17 -12.19
C VAL A 470 -12.34 -1.22 -12.96
N VAL A 471 -13.01 -2.30 -13.38
CA VAL A 471 -12.49 -3.37 -14.23
C VAL A 471 -13.54 -3.71 -15.29
N SER A 472 -13.13 -4.31 -16.40
CA SER A 472 -14.05 -4.76 -17.46
C SER A 472 -15.08 -5.78 -16.95
N ASP A 473 -16.30 -5.75 -17.49
CA ASP A 473 -17.35 -6.76 -17.23
C ASP A 473 -16.96 -8.17 -17.70
N ALA A 474 -15.99 -8.27 -18.62
CA ALA A 474 -15.42 -9.54 -19.06
C ALA A 474 -14.48 -10.19 -18.02
N ALA A 475 -14.14 -9.47 -16.94
CA ALA A 475 -13.27 -10.00 -15.90
C ALA A 475 -13.96 -11.13 -15.10
N PRO A 476 -13.19 -12.08 -14.54
CA PRO A 476 -13.73 -13.12 -13.67
C PRO A 476 -14.47 -12.55 -12.45
N ASP A 477 -15.42 -13.30 -11.90
CA ASP A 477 -16.28 -12.81 -10.80
C ASP A 477 -15.49 -12.32 -9.60
N PHE A 478 -14.46 -13.05 -9.17
CA PHE A 478 -13.58 -12.62 -8.08
C PHE A 478 -12.87 -11.29 -8.39
N VAL A 479 -12.52 -11.05 -9.65
CA VAL A 479 -11.90 -9.79 -10.06
C VAL A 479 -12.92 -8.64 -10.01
N LYS A 480 -14.16 -8.87 -10.45
CA LYS A 480 -15.23 -7.87 -10.43
C LYS A 480 -15.72 -7.53 -9.02
N THR A 481 -15.71 -8.48 -8.10
CA THR A 481 -16.27 -8.28 -6.74
C THR A 481 -15.21 -7.91 -5.71
N VAL A 482 -14.07 -8.61 -5.69
CA VAL A 482 -13.04 -8.44 -4.66
C VAL A 482 -11.93 -7.52 -5.15
N THR A 483 -11.27 -7.87 -6.27
CA THR A 483 -10.16 -7.07 -6.80
C THR A 483 -10.59 -5.66 -7.16
N ALA A 484 -11.74 -5.47 -7.81
CA ALA A 484 -12.25 -4.17 -8.20
C ALA A 484 -12.52 -3.26 -6.98
N ALA A 485 -13.10 -3.81 -5.90
CA ALA A 485 -13.32 -3.05 -4.66
C ALA A 485 -12.00 -2.59 -4.05
N MET A 486 -10.99 -3.47 -3.99
CA MET A 486 -9.65 -3.10 -3.51
C MET A 486 -9.00 -2.03 -4.41
N LEU A 487 -9.10 -2.16 -5.73
CA LEU A 487 -8.57 -1.19 -6.69
C LEU A 487 -9.26 0.18 -6.61
N ALA A 488 -10.54 0.22 -6.24
CA ALA A 488 -11.32 1.44 -6.03
C ALA A 488 -11.01 2.13 -4.68
N GLY A 489 -10.15 1.55 -3.85
CA GLY A 489 -9.90 2.04 -2.49
C GLY A 489 -11.03 1.70 -1.50
N LEU A 490 -11.86 0.70 -1.82
CA LEU A 490 -12.99 0.23 -1.02
C LEU A 490 -12.73 -1.15 -0.38
N GLY A 491 -11.47 -1.58 -0.31
CA GLY A 491 -11.09 -2.88 0.26
C GLY A 491 -11.49 -3.05 1.73
N ASP A 492 -11.61 -1.96 2.49
CA ASP A 492 -12.08 -2.00 3.88
C ASP A 492 -13.55 -2.40 4.04
N ALA A 493 -14.36 -2.25 2.98
CA ALA A 493 -15.76 -2.64 2.96
C ALA A 493 -15.96 -4.14 2.66
N LEU A 494 -14.91 -4.86 2.25
CA LEU A 494 -15.01 -6.29 1.97
C LEU A 494 -15.22 -7.08 3.28
N PRO A 495 -16.21 -7.99 3.33
CA PRO A 495 -16.40 -8.87 4.47
C PRO A 495 -15.27 -9.90 4.58
N VAL A 496 -15.16 -10.54 5.74
CA VAL A 496 -14.27 -11.68 5.95
C VAL A 496 -14.55 -12.81 4.94
N SER A 497 -15.82 -13.08 4.62
CA SER A 497 -16.21 -14.13 3.66
C SER A 497 -15.74 -13.87 2.21
N ALA A 498 -15.39 -12.63 1.87
CA ALA A 498 -14.89 -12.30 0.53
C ALA A 498 -13.44 -12.76 0.30
N LEU A 499 -12.70 -13.08 1.37
CA LEU A 499 -11.28 -13.40 1.30
C LEU A 499 -11.04 -14.91 1.47
N PRO A 500 -10.13 -15.50 0.67
CA PRO A 500 -9.76 -16.90 0.81
C PRO A 500 -9.03 -17.13 2.15
N PRO A 501 -9.41 -18.16 2.93
CA PRO A 501 -8.89 -18.35 4.29
C PRO A 501 -7.40 -18.73 4.35
N ASP A 502 -6.85 -19.25 3.25
CA ASP A 502 -5.43 -19.60 3.09
C ASP A 502 -4.61 -18.52 2.37
N GLY A 503 -5.25 -17.42 1.95
CA GLY A 503 -4.62 -16.34 1.20
C GLY A 503 -4.34 -16.64 -0.28
N THR A 504 -4.86 -17.74 -0.84
CA THR A 504 -4.63 -18.08 -2.26
C THR A 504 -5.39 -17.15 -3.20
N TRP A 505 -4.69 -16.45 -4.09
CA TRP A 505 -5.27 -15.46 -5.01
C TRP A 505 -5.30 -15.95 -6.47
N PRO A 506 -6.27 -15.52 -7.31
CA PRO A 506 -6.25 -15.81 -8.73
C PRO A 506 -5.04 -15.19 -9.44
N MET A 507 -4.61 -15.86 -10.51
CA MET A 507 -3.53 -15.42 -11.40
C MET A 507 -4.04 -14.54 -12.55
N GLY A 508 -3.13 -13.79 -13.17
CA GLY A 508 -3.38 -13.04 -14.40
C GLY A 508 -4.35 -11.90 -14.23
N THR A 509 -4.41 -11.29 -13.05
CA THR A 509 -5.40 -10.26 -12.75
C THR A 509 -4.94 -8.84 -13.11
N THR A 510 -3.64 -8.61 -13.29
CA THR A 510 -3.11 -7.29 -13.74
C THR A 510 -3.66 -6.84 -15.08
N ARG A 511 -4.00 -7.76 -15.99
CA ARG A 511 -4.59 -7.45 -17.30
C ARG A 511 -5.91 -6.69 -17.22
N TRP A 512 -6.60 -6.75 -16.07
CA TRP A 512 -7.89 -6.08 -15.86
C TRP A 512 -7.74 -4.70 -15.22
N GLU A 513 -6.54 -4.32 -14.78
CA GLU A 513 -6.34 -3.04 -14.09
C GLU A 513 -6.38 -1.83 -15.02
N LYS A 514 -5.81 -1.96 -16.23
CA LYS A 514 -5.71 -0.92 -17.27
C LYS A 514 -5.39 0.45 -16.68
N ARG A 515 -4.24 0.53 -16.01
CA ARG A 515 -3.88 1.63 -15.09
C ARG A 515 -3.83 3.01 -15.76
N ASN A 516 -3.52 3.06 -17.04
CA ASN A 516 -3.59 4.24 -17.90
C ASN A 516 -2.78 5.43 -17.35
N ILE A 517 -1.52 5.18 -16.96
CA ILE A 517 -0.67 6.14 -16.24
C ILE A 517 0.38 6.86 -17.08
N ALA A 518 0.59 6.45 -18.34
CA ALA A 518 1.61 7.06 -19.19
C ALA A 518 1.11 8.39 -19.78
N GLU A 519 2.01 9.38 -19.88
CA GLU A 519 1.75 10.61 -20.65
C GLU A 519 1.93 10.35 -22.15
N GLU A 520 2.93 9.56 -22.50
CA GLU A 520 3.26 9.15 -23.87
C GLU A 520 3.35 7.63 -23.99
N ILE A 521 2.98 7.10 -25.15
CA ILE A 521 3.05 5.67 -25.49
C ILE A 521 3.84 5.47 -26.78
N PRO A 522 4.48 4.29 -26.96
CA PRO A 522 5.25 4.02 -28.16
C PRO A 522 4.36 3.65 -29.35
N ILE A 523 4.40 4.46 -30.41
CA ILE A 523 3.66 4.27 -31.66
C ILE A 523 4.60 3.70 -32.72
N TRP A 524 4.13 2.65 -33.41
CA TRP A 524 4.91 1.91 -34.40
C TRP A 524 4.92 2.60 -35.76
N LYS A 525 6.10 2.69 -36.38
CA LYS A 525 6.29 3.14 -37.77
C LYS A 525 6.83 1.98 -38.60
N GLU A 526 5.92 1.26 -39.25
CA GLU A 526 6.13 -0.03 -39.88
C GLU A 526 7.17 0.01 -41.01
N GLU A 527 7.21 1.09 -41.77
CA GLU A 527 8.11 1.29 -42.92
C GLU A 527 9.60 1.15 -42.56
N LEU A 528 9.96 1.54 -41.33
CA LEU A 528 11.33 1.51 -40.83
C LEU A 528 11.66 0.18 -40.11
N CYS A 529 10.66 -0.65 -39.80
CA CYS A 529 10.82 -1.77 -38.88
C CYS A 529 11.66 -2.91 -39.46
N THR A 530 12.64 -3.38 -38.68
CA THR A 530 13.51 -4.52 -39.03
C THR A 530 13.02 -5.86 -38.50
N GLN A 531 11.90 -5.89 -37.76
CA GLN A 531 11.33 -7.11 -37.15
C GLN A 531 12.32 -7.83 -36.20
N CYS A 532 13.12 -7.06 -35.45
CA CYS A 532 14.15 -7.60 -34.55
C CYS A 532 13.66 -7.96 -33.14
N ASN A 533 12.48 -7.47 -32.73
CA ASN A 533 11.88 -7.63 -31.40
C ASN A 533 12.72 -7.12 -30.20
N HIS A 534 13.71 -6.25 -30.42
CA HIS A 534 14.43 -5.61 -29.30
C HIS A 534 13.50 -4.75 -28.42
N CYS A 535 12.57 -4.03 -29.03
CA CYS A 535 11.55 -3.24 -28.33
C CYS A 535 10.68 -4.12 -27.41
N VAL A 536 10.27 -5.29 -27.89
CA VAL A 536 9.50 -6.27 -27.11
C VAL A 536 10.36 -6.82 -25.99
N ALA A 537 11.59 -7.25 -26.27
CA ALA A 537 12.53 -7.80 -25.29
C ALA A 537 12.79 -6.83 -24.13
N ALA A 538 13.06 -5.57 -24.44
CA ALA A 538 13.38 -4.53 -23.46
C ALA A 538 12.19 -4.07 -22.62
N CYS A 539 10.94 -4.33 -23.05
CA CYS A 539 9.76 -3.88 -22.33
C CYS A 539 9.64 -4.57 -20.95
N PRO A 540 9.67 -3.80 -19.84
CA PRO A 540 9.60 -4.36 -18.50
C PRO A 540 8.19 -4.77 -18.05
N HIS A 541 7.15 -4.39 -18.81
CA HIS A 541 5.75 -4.64 -18.42
C HIS A 541 4.99 -5.50 -19.42
N SER A 542 5.66 -6.03 -20.45
CA SER A 542 4.99 -6.72 -21.57
C SER A 542 3.93 -5.86 -22.26
N ALA A 543 4.08 -4.53 -22.19
CA ALA A 543 3.17 -3.54 -22.77
C ALA A 543 3.44 -3.25 -24.26
N ILE A 544 4.43 -3.89 -24.86
CA ILE A 544 4.59 -3.97 -26.31
C ILE A 544 4.93 -5.41 -26.67
N ARG A 545 4.21 -5.96 -27.65
CA ARG A 545 4.27 -7.38 -28.03
C ARG A 545 4.28 -7.53 -29.54
N ALA A 546 4.84 -8.64 -29.99
CA ALA A 546 4.82 -9.02 -31.41
C ALA A 546 4.19 -10.41 -31.59
N LYS A 547 3.43 -10.57 -32.66
CA LYS A 547 2.90 -11.87 -33.12
C LYS A 547 3.25 -12.07 -34.59
N VAL A 548 3.40 -13.34 -34.96
CA VAL A 548 3.49 -13.77 -36.36
C VAL A 548 2.32 -14.68 -36.64
N VAL A 549 1.50 -14.30 -37.61
CA VAL A 549 0.20 -14.94 -37.90
C VAL A 549 0.02 -15.17 -39.40
N SER A 550 -0.93 -16.04 -39.76
CA SER A 550 -1.30 -16.22 -41.17
C SER A 550 -1.95 -14.95 -41.74
N PRO A 551 -1.86 -14.70 -43.06
CA PRO A 551 -2.58 -13.61 -43.70
C PRO A 551 -4.10 -13.62 -43.40
N ASP A 552 -4.71 -14.80 -43.36
CA ASP A 552 -6.15 -14.99 -43.08
C ASP A 552 -6.55 -14.44 -41.70
N ALA A 553 -5.65 -14.52 -40.71
CA ALA A 553 -5.91 -13.98 -39.36
C ALA A 553 -5.97 -12.45 -39.33
N MET A 554 -5.57 -11.77 -40.41
CA MET A 554 -5.59 -10.31 -40.55
C MET A 554 -6.74 -9.79 -41.41
N GLU A 555 -7.60 -10.66 -41.97
CA GLU A 555 -8.70 -10.23 -42.86
C GLU A 555 -9.70 -9.27 -42.19
N ASN A 556 -9.96 -9.46 -40.90
CA ASN A 556 -10.89 -8.65 -40.11
C ASN A 556 -10.18 -7.66 -39.18
N ALA A 557 -8.89 -7.40 -39.43
CA ALA A 557 -8.13 -6.46 -38.61
C ALA A 557 -8.67 -5.03 -38.78
N PRO A 558 -8.66 -4.21 -37.70
CA PRO A 558 -8.93 -2.78 -37.82
C PRO A 558 -8.04 -2.14 -38.87
N ALA A 559 -8.55 -1.13 -39.60
CA ALA A 559 -7.76 -0.43 -40.62
C ALA A 559 -6.51 0.25 -40.05
N SER A 560 -6.55 0.61 -38.76
CA SER A 560 -5.46 1.17 -37.97
C SER A 560 -4.46 0.12 -37.46
N LEU A 561 -4.74 -1.18 -37.57
CA LEU A 561 -3.83 -2.24 -37.13
C LEU A 561 -2.88 -2.61 -38.28
N HIS A 562 -1.70 -2.00 -38.26
CA HIS A 562 -0.68 -2.23 -39.27
C HIS A 562 -0.06 -3.64 -39.18
N SER A 563 0.47 -4.14 -40.30
CA SER A 563 1.25 -5.38 -40.35
C SER A 563 2.28 -5.37 -41.48
N LEU A 564 3.31 -6.21 -41.37
CA LEU A 564 4.36 -6.37 -42.39
C LEU A 564 4.48 -7.83 -42.82
N ASP A 565 4.92 -8.08 -44.05
CA ASP A 565 5.35 -9.43 -44.43
C ASP A 565 6.60 -9.83 -43.64
N VAL A 566 6.61 -11.06 -43.12
CA VAL A 566 7.75 -11.57 -42.37
C VAL A 566 8.98 -11.68 -43.27
N LYS A 567 10.08 -11.06 -42.84
CA LYS A 567 11.35 -11.01 -43.57
C LYS A 567 12.18 -12.30 -43.44
N SER A 568 11.94 -13.10 -42.40
CA SER A 568 12.74 -14.30 -42.11
C SER A 568 12.30 -15.50 -42.96
N ARG A 569 13.27 -16.33 -43.37
CA ARG A 569 13.03 -17.44 -44.30
C ARG A 569 12.14 -18.55 -43.71
N ASP A 570 12.30 -18.80 -42.42
CA ASP A 570 11.63 -19.83 -41.60
C ASP A 570 10.12 -19.56 -41.42
N MET A 571 9.66 -18.33 -41.62
CA MET A 571 8.26 -17.92 -41.44
C MET A 571 7.75 -17.12 -42.64
N ARG A 572 8.32 -17.35 -43.83
CA ARG A 572 7.96 -16.63 -45.05
C ARG A 572 6.48 -16.86 -45.40
N GLY A 573 5.80 -15.79 -45.84
CA GLY A 573 4.37 -15.82 -46.18
C GLY A 573 3.43 -15.57 -45.00
N GLN A 574 3.98 -15.35 -43.79
CA GLN A 574 3.23 -14.91 -42.62
C GLN A 574 3.27 -13.38 -42.49
N LYS A 575 2.38 -12.84 -41.64
CA LYS A 575 2.31 -11.43 -41.26
C LYS A 575 2.92 -11.22 -39.87
N TYR A 576 3.74 -10.18 -39.74
CA TYR A 576 4.29 -9.69 -38.50
C TYR A 576 3.47 -8.49 -38.02
N VAL A 577 3.02 -8.55 -36.77
CA VAL A 577 2.24 -7.50 -36.09
C VAL A 577 2.99 -7.10 -34.82
N LEU A 578 3.26 -5.81 -34.65
CA LEU A 578 3.83 -5.24 -33.42
C LEU A 578 2.81 -4.27 -32.83
N GLN A 579 2.42 -4.49 -31.58
CA GLN A 579 1.33 -3.74 -30.98
C GLN A 579 1.64 -3.35 -29.53
N VAL A 580 1.26 -2.11 -29.18
CA VAL A 580 1.33 -1.56 -27.84
C VAL A 580 0.03 -1.84 -27.07
N ALA A 581 0.14 -2.13 -25.77
CA ALA A 581 -0.95 -2.12 -24.81
C ALA A 581 -1.01 -0.70 -24.19
N PRO A 582 -1.84 0.22 -24.73
CA PRO A 582 -1.71 1.65 -24.43
C PRO A 582 -1.99 1.98 -22.96
N GLU A 583 -2.90 1.25 -22.32
CA GLU A 583 -3.30 1.47 -20.92
C GLU A 583 -2.37 0.77 -19.90
N ASP A 584 -1.52 -0.15 -20.35
CA ASP A 584 -0.57 -0.87 -19.50
C ASP A 584 0.87 -0.39 -19.69
N CYS A 585 1.12 0.44 -20.69
CA CYS A 585 2.39 1.11 -20.89
C CYS A 585 2.67 2.10 -19.75
N THR A 586 3.92 2.15 -19.28
CA THR A 586 4.36 3.10 -18.24
C THR A 586 5.17 4.28 -18.79
N GLY A 587 5.29 4.41 -20.11
CA GLY A 587 6.02 5.51 -20.75
C GLY A 587 7.54 5.50 -20.54
N CYS A 588 8.17 4.35 -20.25
CA CYS A 588 9.59 4.30 -19.87
C CYS A 588 10.60 4.61 -21.00
N ASN A 589 10.15 4.79 -22.24
CA ASN A 589 10.97 5.05 -23.45
C ASN A 589 12.00 3.95 -23.83
N LEU A 590 12.20 2.90 -23.02
CA LEU A 590 13.22 1.86 -23.30
C LEU A 590 13.06 1.18 -24.66
N CYS A 591 11.82 0.94 -25.09
CA CYS A 591 11.54 0.29 -26.37
C CYS A 591 11.99 1.12 -27.59
N VAL A 592 11.94 2.45 -27.48
CA VAL A 592 12.42 3.42 -28.47
C VAL A 592 13.93 3.53 -28.40
N GLU A 593 14.51 3.58 -27.19
CA GLU A 593 15.97 3.64 -26.99
C GLU A 593 16.69 2.46 -27.64
N VAL A 594 16.21 1.23 -27.44
CA VAL A 594 16.84 0.02 -27.99
C VAL A 594 16.55 -0.20 -29.47
N CYS A 595 15.68 0.60 -30.10
CA CYS A 595 15.30 0.40 -31.49
C CYS A 595 16.48 0.74 -32.42
N PRO A 596 17.02 -0.25 -33.16
CA PRO A 596 18.19 -0.03 -34.01
C PRO A 596 17.84 0.66 -35.34
N ALA A 597 16.56 0.70 -35.70
CA ALA A 597 16.08 1.25 -36.95
C ALA A 597 15.84 2.76 -36.82
N LYS A 598 16.46 3.53 -37.72
CA LYS A 598 16.38 4.99 -37.80
C LYS A 598 16.01 5.42 -39.22
N ASP A 599 15.25 6.50 -39.32
CA ASP A 599 15.00 7.17 -40.58
C ASP A 599 16.31 7.73 -41.16
N ARG A 600 16.44 7.72 -42.49
CA ARG A 600 17.66 8.14 -43.18
C ARG A 600 17.84 9.66 -43.21
N GLN A 601 16.75 10.41 -43.17
CA GLN A 601 16.75 11.87 -43.24
C GLN A 601 16.77 12.48 -41.84
N ASN A 602 16.03 11.90 -40.88
CA ASN A 602 16.01 12.35 -39.50
C ASN A 602 16.28 11.20 -38.51
N PRO A 603 17.52 11.05 -38.00
CA PRO A 603 17.88 9.97 -37.07
C PRO A 603 17.11 9.93 -35.74
N GLU A 604 16.42 11.02 -35.37
CA GLU A 604 15.54 11.07 -34.19
C GLU A 604 14.26 10.25 -34.41
N ILE A 605 13.82 10.08 -35.67
CA ILE A 605 12.68 9.25 -36.02
C ILE A 605 13.15 7.81 -36.11
N LYS A 606 12.61 6.95 -35.23
CA LYS A 606 12.88 5.52 -35.21
C LYS A 606 11.69 4.73 -35.74
N ALA A 607 11.82 3.40 -35.84
CA ALA A 607 10.67 2.53 -36.17
C ALA A 607 9.62 2.47 -35.05
N ILE A 608 9.89 3.03 -33.88
CA ILE A 608 8.93 3.18 -32.80
C ILE A 608 9.26 4.47 -32.05
N ASN A 609 8.26 5.30 -31.72
CA ASN A 609 8.48 6.65 -31.17
C ASN A 609 7.47 6.93 -30.06
N MET A 610 7.88 7.69 -29.04
CA MET A 610 6.95 8.15 -28.00
C MET A 610 6.04 9.24 -28.57
N MET A 611 4.73 9.08 -28.43
CA MET A 611 3.73 10.05 -28.85
C MET A 611 2.66 10.22 -27.77
N SER A 612 1.91 11.32 -27.86
CA SER A 612 0.85 11.68 -26.90
C SER A 612 -0.14 10.54 -26.71
N ARG A 613 -0.26 10.03 -25.47
CA ARG A 613 -1.25 9.00 -25.16
C ARG A 613 -2.67 9.48 -25.44
N LEU A 614 -2.98 10.74 -25.13
CA LEU A 614 -4.33 11.30 -25.30
C LEU A 614 -4.81 11.28 -26.76
N GLU A 615 -3.88 11.37 -27.71
CA GLU A 615 -4.20 11.38 -29.14
C GLU A 615 -4.39 9.96 -29.72
N HIS A 616 -3.75 8.95 -29.12
CA HIS A 616 -3.65 7.61 -29.69
C HIS A 616 -4.36 6.50 -28.88
N VAL A 617 -4.68 6.72 -27.60
CA VAL A 617 -5.16 5.64 -26.70
C VAL A 617 -6.41 4.91 -27.18
N GLU A 618 -7.40 5.63 -27.72
CA GLU A 618 -8.66 5.00 -28.15
C GLU A 618 -8.48 4.11 -29.38
N GLU A 619 -7.68 4.54 -30.35
CA GLU A 619 -7.33 3.72 -31.52
C GLU A 619 -6.50 2.50 -31.12
N GLU A 620 -5.48 2.70 -30.27
CA GLU A 620 -4.59 1.62 -29.88
C GLU A 620 -5.25 0.61 -28.93
N LYS A 621 -6.32 0.98 -28.22
CA LYS A 621 -7.15 0.03 -27.45
C LYS A 621 -7.82 -0.97 -28.38
N VAL A 622 -8.46 -0.48 -29.44
CA VAL A 622 -9.13 -1.32 -30.46
C VAL A 622 -8.11 -2.24 -31.15
N ASN A 623 -6.96 -1.70 -31.53
CA ASN A 623 -5.86 -2.46 -32.11
C ASN A 623 -5.34 -3.55 -31.15
N TYR A 624 -5.16 -3.21 -29.87
CA TYR A 624 -4.66 -4.14 -28.86
C TYR A 624 -5.63 -5.28 -28.57
N ASP A 625 -6.93 -4.99 -28.49
CA ASP A 625 -7.96 -6.01 -28.28
C ASP A 625 -8.02 -7.02 -29.43
N TYR A 626 -7.89 -6.55 -30.68
CA TYR A 626 -7.76 -7.45 -31.82
C TYR A 626 -6.46 -8.28 -31.74
N PHE A 627 -5.33 -7.63 -31.41
CA PHE A 627 -4.04 -8.30 -31.26
C PHE A 627 -4.06 -9.41 -30.20
N LEU A 628 -4.76 -9.22 -29.09
CA LEU A 628 -4.90 -10.25 -28.05
C LEU A 628 -5.62 -11.51 -28.57
N ASN A 629 -6.56 -11.36 -29.50
CA ASN A 629 -7.32 -12.47 -30.08
C ASN A 629 -6.59 -13.20 -31.22
N LEU A 630 -5.48 -12.66 -31.72
CA LEU A 630 -4.65 -13.33 -32.72
C LEU A 630 -4.06 -14.65 -32.20
N PRO A 631 -3.88 -15.68 -33.06
CA PRO A 631 -3.30 -16.96 -32.65
C PRO A 631 -1.92 -16.83 -32.00
N GLU A 632 -1.67 -17.63 -30.97
CA GLU A 632 -0.38 -17.68 -30.28
C GLU A 632 0.63 -18.58 -31.02
N MET A 633 1.92 -18.23 -30.95
CA MET A 633 3.00 -19.00 -31.57
C MET A 633 3.20 -20.33 -30.85
N ASP A 634 3.08 -21.45 -31.57
CA ASP A 634 3.49 -22.76 -31.07
C ASP A 634 5.02 -22.83 -31.05
N ARG A 635 5.59 -22.89 -29.85
CA ARG A 635 7.03 -22.94 -29.63
C ARG A 635 7.74 -24.06 -30.40
N SER A 636 7.06 -25.19 -30.63
CA SER A 636 7.63 -26.31 -31.39
C SER A 636 7.79 -26.03 -32.89
N LYS A 637 7.20 -24.94 -33.40
CA LYS A 637 7.36 -24.49 -34.79
C LYS A 637 8.56 -23.55 -34.96
N LEU A 638 9.19 -23.10 -33.88
CA LEU A 638 10.37 -22.25 -33.96
C LEU A 638 11.61 -23.10 -34.23
N GLU A 639 12.29 -22.85 -35.36
CA GLU A 639 13.55 -23.56 -35.71
C GLU A 639 14.66 -23.30 -34.69
N ARG A 640 14.67 -22.12 -34.07
CA ARG A 640 15.64 -21.71 -33.05
C ARG A 640 15.01 -20.76 -32.05
N ILE A 641 15.61 -20.69 -30.86
CA ILE A 641 15.27 -19.72 -29.83
C ILE A 641 16.42 -18.73 -29.70
N ASP A 642 16.17 -17.50 -30.12
CA ASP A 642 17.04 -16.32 -29.97
C ASP A 642 16.22 -15.13 -29.43
N ILE A 643 16.83 -13.96 -29.27
CA ILE A 643 16.12 -12.76 -28.81
C ILE A 643 14.92 -12.47 -29.72
N ARG A 644 15.07 -12.58 -31.04
CA ARG A 644 13.98 -12.28 -31.98
C ARG A 644 12.79 -13.23 -31.79
N THR A 645 13.04 -14.53 -31.84
CA THR A 645 12.01 -15.58 -31.86
C THR A 645 11.40 -15.87 -30.49
N SER A 646 12.17 -15.75 -29.40
CA SER A 646 11.64 -15.88 -28.03
C SER A 646 10.53 -14.87 -27.73
N GLN A 647 10.62 -13.66 -28.31
CA GLN A 647 9.64 -12.60 -28.12
C GLN A 647 8.33 -12.79 -28.91
N LEU A 648 8.24 -13.81 -29.75
CA LEU A 648 7.00 -14.24 -30.41
C LEU A 648 6.18 -15.20 -29.54
N ILE A 649 6.77 -15.73 -28.47
CA ILE A 649 6.08 -16.59 -27.50
C ILE A 649 5.36 -15.68 -26.50
N SER A 650 4.12 -16.02 -26.18
CA SER A 650 3.30 -15.25 -25.24
C SER A 650 4.01 -15.14 -23.87
N PRO A 651 4.17 -13.94 -23.31
CA PRO A 651 4.71 -13.79 -21.95
C PRO A 651 3.66 -14.23 -20.92
N LEU A 652 4.09 -14.99 -19.90
CA LEU A 652 3.22 -15.35 -18.76
C LEU A 652 3.53 -14.51 -17.51
N PHE A 653 4.11 -13.33 -17.73
CA PHE A 653 4.33 -12.28 -16.74
C PHE A 653 4.07 -10.92 -17.41
N GLU A 654 3.02 -10.24 -16.99
CA GLU A 654 2.51 -9.04 -17.67
C GLU A 654 1.99 -7.96 -16.71
N TYR A 655 2.25 -6.70 -17.07
CA TYR A 655 1.68 -5.50 -16.44
C TYR A 655 1.90 -5.40 -14.92
N SER A 656 3.07 -5.83 -14.45
CA SER A 656 3.39 -5.83 -13.03
C SER A 656 3.40 -4.41 -12.42
N GLY A 657 3.28 -4.34 -11.09
CA GLY A 657 3.41 -3.10 -10.32
C GLY A 657 4.86 -2.58 -10.20
N ALA A 658 5.78 -3.04 -11.04
CA ALA A 658 7.18 -2.62 -11.03
C ALA A 658 7.36 -1.18 -11.53
N CYS A 659 8.51 -0.58 -11.18
CA CYS A 659 8.86 0.78 -11.61
C CYS A 659 8.89 0.91 -13.14
N SER A 660 8.62 2.12 -13.65
CA SER A 660 8.85 2.45 -15.05
C SER A 660 10.32 2.23 -15.40
N GLY A 661 10.60 1.37 -16.38
CA GLY A 661 11.98 1.01 -16.76
C GLY A 661 12.67 0.01 -15.81
N CYS A 662 11.91 -0.83 -15.10
CA CYS A 662 12.49 -1.82 -14.16
C CYS A 662 13.51 -2.76 -14.85
N GLY A 663 14.68 -2.94 -14.23
CA GLY A 663 15.74 -3.82 -14.73
C GLY A 663 15.56 -5.31 -14.42
N GLU A 664 14.59 -5.70 -13.58
CA GLU A 664 14.40 -7.11 -13.18
C GLU A 664 13.38 -7.84 -14.07
N THR A 665 12.26 -7.18 -14.39
CA THR A 665 11.09 -7.83 -15.00
C THR A 665 11.28 -8.33 -16.43
N PRO A 666 12.13 -7.74 -17.31
CA PRO A 666 12.41 -8.33 -18.62
C PRO A 666 12.98 -9.75 -18.52
N TYR A 667 13.78 -10.03 -17.49
CA TYR A 667 14.35 -11.36 -17.26
C TYR A 667 13.29 -12.37 -16.83
N ILE A 668 12.40 -11.99 -15.90
CA ILE A 668 11.29 -12.84 -15.47
C ILE A 668 10.35 -13.12 -16.63
N LYS A 669 10.00 -12.09 -17.40
CA LYS A 669 9.19 -12.23 -18.62
C LYS A 669 9.80 -13.25 -19.58
N LEU A 670 11.08 -13.12 -19.90
CA LEU A 670 11.78 -14.08 -20.76
C LEU A 670 11.76 -15.50 -20.16
N LEU A 671 12.01 -15.63 -18.86
CA LEU A 671 11.94 -16.94 -18.18
C LEU A 671 10.55 -17.59 -18.33
N THR A 672 9.48 -16.81 -18.20
CA THR A 672 8.11 -17.31 -18.38
C THR A 672 7.80 -17.69 -19.83
N GLN A 673 8.32 -16.96 -20.82
CA GLN A 673 8.19 -17.33 -22.24
C GLN A 673 8.89 -18.66 -22.54
N LEU A 674 9.97 -18.97 -21.80
CA LEU A 674 10.75 -20.19 -22.03
C LEU A 674 10.28 -21.38 -21.20
N TYR A 675 9.72 -21.20 -20.01
CA TYR A 675 9.42 -22.33 -19.10
C TYR A 675 8.13 -22.17 -18.31
N GLY A 676 7.36 -21.10 -18.55
CA GLY A 676 6.26 -20.70 -17.69
C GLY A 676 5.13 -21.73 -17.59
N ASP A 677 4.94 -22.57 -18.61
CA ASP A 677 3.94 -23.64 -18.64
C ASP A 677 4.19 -24.79 -17.64
N ARG A 678 5.33 -24.77 -16.94
CA ARG A 678 5.78 -25.86 -16.05
C ARG A 678 6.75 -25.41 -14.95
N MET A 679 6.75 -24.12 -14.62
CA MET A 679 7.66 -23.53 -13.66
C MET A 679 7.01 -23.42 -12.28
N LEU A 680 7.78 -23.73 -11.24
CA LEU A 680 7.48 -23.37 -9.84
C LEU A 680 8.43 -22.23 -9.45
N ILE A 681 7.90 -21.17 -8.86
CA ILE A 681 8.68 -20.01 -8.41
C ILE A 681 8.59 -19.93 -6.88
N ALA A 682 9.68 -20.26 -6.20
CA ALA A 682 9.95 -19.81 -4.84
C ALA A 682 10.59 -18.41 -4.93
N ASN A 683 9.90 -17.40 -4.44
CA ASN A 683 10.31 -16.01 -4.55
C ASN A 683 10.66 -15.44 -3.17
N ALA A 684 11.88 -14.93 -2.99
CA ALA A 684 12.29 -14.27 -1.76
C ALA A 684 11.52 -12.96 -1.57
N THR A 685 11.33 -12.53 -0.33
CA THR A 685 10.76 -11.19 -0.06
C THR A 685 11.68 -10.10 -0.58
N GLY A 686 11.17 -9.18 -1.40
CA GLY A 686 11.97 -8.14 -2.03
C GLY A 686 11.23 -7.45 -3.17
N CYS A 687 11.93 -6.74 -4.06
CA CYS A 687 11.29 -6.13 -5.24
C CYS A 687 10.39 -7.13 -5.99
N SER A 688 10.91 -8.34 -6.22
CA SER A 688 10.26 -9.39 -6.99
C SER A 688 9.01 -9.95 -6.35
N SER A 689 8.92 -10.02 -5.01
CA SER A 689 7.66 -10.39 -4.36
C SER A 689 6.64 -9.25 -4.38
N ILE A 690 7.09 -8.00 -4.25
CA ILE A 690 6.21 -6.84 -4.30
C ILE A 690 5.59 -6.68 -5.70
N TYR A 691 6.36 -6.60 -6.78
CA TYR A 691 5.72 -6.48 -8.09
C TYR A 691 5.14 -7.82 -8.59
N GLY A 692 5.53 -8.96 -8.02
CA GLY A 692 5.15 -10.30 -8.46
C GLY A 692 3.92 -10.90 -7.76
N GLY A 693 3.58 -10.46 -6.55
CA GLY A 693 2.51 -11.04 -5.74
C GLY A 693 1.81 -10.05 -4.80
N ASN A 694 1.89 -8.75 -5.07
CA ASN A 694 1.19 -7.74 -4.26
C ASN A 694 -0.28 -7.59 -4.67
N LEU A 695 -1.17 -7.84 -3.72
CA LEU A 695 -2.61 -7.74 -3.90
C LEU A 695 -3.05 -6.28 -4.19
N PRO A 696 -4.12 -6.08 -4.96
CA PRO A 696 -5.10 -7.09 -5.40
C PRO A 696 -4.81 -7.72 -6.76
N SER A 697 -3.68 -7.40 -7.40
CA SER A 697 -3.39 -7.74 -8.80
C SER A 697 -2.11 -8.58 -8.95
N THR A 698 -2.17 -9.69 -9.68
CA THR A 698 -1.06 -10.62 -9.87
C THR A 698 -0.63 -10.64 -11.35
N PRO A 699 0.67 -10.42 -11.65
CA PRO A 699 1.17 -10.34 -13.03
C PRO A 699 1.46 -11.68 -13.70
N TYR A 700 1.65 -12.74 -12.91
CA TYR A 700 1.83 -14.09 -13.46
C TYR A 700 0.49 -14.57 -14.01
N THR A 701 0.47 -15.09 -15.23
CA THR A 701 -0.75 -15.51 -15.93
C THR A 701 -0.60 -16.92 -16.52
N THR A 702 -1.64 -17.41 -17.19
CA THR A 702 -1.66 -18.73 -17.84
C THR A 702 -1.69 -18.64 -19.36
N ASP A 703 -1.22 -19.68 -20.02
CA ASP A 703 -1.46 -19.91 -21.44
C ASP A 703 -2.95 -20.25 -21.72
N ALA A 704 -3.28 -20.44 -22.99
CA ALA A 704 -4.64 -20.81 -23.42
C ALA A 704 -5.12 -22.18 -22.89
N ASN A 705 -4.22 -23.02 -22.34
CA ASN A 705 -4.55 -24.30 -21.72
C ASN A 705 -4.64 -24.21 -20.19
N GLY A 706 -4.58 -23.00 -19.62
CA GLY A 706 -4.61 -22.78 -18.18
C GLY A 706 -3.30 -23.13 -17.46
N ARG A 707 -2.18 -23.27 -18.18
CA ARG A 707 -0.86 -23.58 -17.60
C ARG A 707 -0.05 -22.30 -17.41
N GLY A 708 0.58 -22.15 -16.26
CA GLY A 708 1.43 -21.01 -15.97
C GLY A 708 2.32 -21.22 -14.75
N PRO A 709 3.16 -20.23 -14.41
CA PRO A 709 4.05 -20.33 -13.27
C PRO A 709 3.25 -20.43 -11.97
N ALA A 710 3.46 -21.48 -11.18
CA ALA A 710 2.95 -21.51 -9.81
C ALA A 710 3.92 -20.72 -8.93
N TRP A 711 3.43 -19.67 -8.27
CA TRP A 711 4.26 -18.71 -7.55
C TRP A 711 3.93 -18.70 -6.06
N ALA A 712 4.96 -18.62 -5.21
CA ALA A 712 4.81 -18.42 -3.78
C ALA A 712 5.99 -17.64 -3.19
N ASN A 713 5.72 -16.87 -2.15
CA ASN A 713 6.69 -16.18 -1.31
C ASN A 713 6.52 -16.68 0.13
N SER A 714 7.58 -17.28 0.69
CA SER A 714 7.63 -17.71 2.09
C SER A 714 8.10 -16.52 2.95
N LEU A 715 9.40 -16.43 3.23
CA LEU A 715 10.01 -15.33 3.96
C LEU A 715 11.16 -14.72 3.16
N PHE A 716 11.90 -13.81 3.79
CA PHE A 716 13.06 -13.18 3.16
C PHE A 716 14.28 -14.12 3.20
N GLU A 717 14.44 -14.80 4.33
CA GLU A 717 15.63 -15.55 4.72
C GLU A 717 15.64 -17.02 4.28
N ASP A 718 14.49 -17.59 3.87
CA ASP A 718 14.32 -19.04 3.66
C ASP A 718 14.06 -19.44 2.20
N ASN A 719 14.23 -18.52 1.24
CA ASN A 719 13.80 -18.74 -0.14
C ASN A 719 14.45 -19.97 -0.81
N ALA A 720 15.71 -20.24 -0.49
CA ALA A 720 16.45 -21.36 -1.09
C ALA A 720 15.93 -22.71 -0.54
N GLU A 721 15.71 -22.79 0.77
CA GLU A 721 15.16 -23.92 1.49
C GLU A 721 13.71 -24.19 1.08
N PHE A 722 12.93 -23.12 0.88
CA PHE A 722 11.56 -23.18 0.38
C PHE A 722 11.51 -23.76 -1.03
N GLY A 723 12.37 -23.27 -1.94
CA GLY A 723 12.53 -23.82 -3.28
C GLY A 723 13.06 -25.26 -3.30
N LEU A 724 13.93 -25.63 -2.36
CA LEU A 724 14.38 -27.01 -2.17
C LEU A 724 13.19 -27.92 -1.77
N GLY A 725 12.29 -27.44 -0.91
CA GLY A 725 11.04 -28.14 -0.57
C GLY A 725 10.17 -28.44 -1.80
N PHE A 726 10.04 -27.50 -2.74
CA PHE A 726 9.36 -27.73 -4.01
C PHE A 726 10.03 -28.83 -4.83
N ARG A 727 11.36 -28.81 -4.95
CA ARG A 727 12.12 -29.83 -5.68
C ARG A 727 11.91 -31.22 -5.09
N LEU A 728 12.06 -31.37 -3.78
CA LEU A 728 11.86 -32.63 -3.07
C LEU A 728 10.44 -33.17 -3.27
N THR A 729 9.44 -32.29 -3.26
CA THR A 729 8.04 -32.66 -3.52
C THR A 729 7.85 -33.18 -4.95
N VAL A 730 8.42 -32.51 -5.95
CA VAL A 730 8.36 -32.94 -7.36
C VAL A 730 9.04 -34.30 -7.56
N ASP A 731 10.18 -34.52 -6.92
CA ASP A 731 10.87 -35.82 -6.94
C ASP A 731 10.01 -36.93 -6.34
N GLN A 732 9.39 -36.68 -5.19
CA GLN A 732 8.52 -37.64 -4.53
C GLN A 732 7.27 -37.94 -5.37
N HIS A 733 6.68 -36.93 -6.00
CA HIS A 733 5.57 -37.11 -6.94
C HIS A 733 5.98 -37.97 -8.12
N ARG A 734 7.17 -37.74 -8.70
CA ARG A 734 7.68 -38.59 -9.80
C ARG A 734 7.85 -40.03 -9.35
N GLN A 735 8.48 -40.28 -8.19
CA GLN A 735 8.64 -41.64 -7.65
C GLN A 735 7.28 -42.32 -7.44
N ARG A 736 6.31 -41.59 -6.89
CA ARG A 736 4.94 -42.09 -6.72
C ARG A 736 4.31 -42.46 -8.06
N VAL A 737 4.43 -41.60 -9.07
CA VAL A 737 3.90 -41.86 -10.42
C VAL A 737 4.56 -43.10 -11.03
N MET A 738 5.89 -43.21 -10.99
CA MET A 738 6.60 -44.38 -11.55
C MET A 738 6.17 -45.68 -10.86
N ARG A 739 6.07 -45.68 -9.53
CA ARG A 739 5.56 -46.83 -8.76
C ARG A 739 4.14 -47.22 -9.18
N LEU A 740 3.25 -46.23 -9.35
CA LEU A 740 1.87 -46.47 -9.79
C LEU A 740 1.84 -47.03 -11.21
N LEU A 741 2.65 -46.49 -12.13
CA LEU A 741 2.73 -47.00 -13.50
C LEU A 741 3.21 -48.47 -13.51
N SER A 742 4.21 -48.81 -12.71
CA SER A 742 4.66 -50.21 -12.59
C SER A 742 3.59 -51.10 -11.95
N GLN A 743 2.87 -50.61 -10.94
CA GLN A 743 1.81 -51.37 -10.25
C GLN A 743 0.61 -51.67 -11.15
N PHE A 744 0.30 -50.78 -12.10
CA PHE A 744 -0.84 -50.91 -13.01
C PHE A 744 -0.44 -51.19 -14.46
N ALA A 745 0.79 -51.69 -14.68
CA ALA A 745 1.31 -51.93 -16.03
C ALA A 745 0.45 -52.92 -16.84
N ASP A 746 -0.16 -53.89 -16.16
CA ASP A 746 -1.09 -54.87 -16.73
C ASP A 746 -2.42 -54.26 -17.19
N LYS A 747 -2.76 -53.07 -16.70
CA LYS A 747 -3.99 -52.33 -17.03
C LYS A 747 -3.79 -51.25 -18.10
N LEU A 748 -2.57 -51.03 -18.55
CA LEU A 748 -2.22 -50.01 -19.54
C LEU A 748 -1.86 -50.67 -20.87
N PRO A 749 -2.24 -50.09 -22.02
CA PRO A 749 -1.71 -50.53 -23.31
C PRO A 749 -0.17 -50.48 -23.29
N PRO A 750 0.54 -51.54 -23.74
CA PRO A 750 2.00 -51.61 -23.64
C PRO A 750 2.71 -50.38 -24.22
N ALA A 751 2.28 -49.93 -25.40
CA ALA A 751 2.85 -48.75 -26.05
C ALA A 751 2.68 -47.45 -25.24
N LEU A 752 1.56 -47.30 -24.51
CA LEU A 752 1.33 -46.14 -23.63
C LEU A 752 2.20 -46.25 -22.38
N ASN A 753 2.28 -47.43 -21.78
CA ASN A 753 3.11 -47.66 -20.61
C ASN A 753 4.60 -47.37 -20.91
N ASP A 754 5.09 -47.85 -22.05
CA ASP A 754 6.45 -47.59 -22.52
C ASP A 754 6.69 -46.10 -22.75
N ALA A 755 5.74 -45.40 -23.39
CA ALA A 755 5.83 -43.96 -23.61
C ALA A 755 5.85 -43.13 -22.32
N LEU A 756 5.12 -43.56 -21.28
CA LEU A 756 5.11 -42.89 -19.97
C LEU A 756 6.40 -43.12 -19.17
N HIS A 757 7.05 -44.27 -19.37
CA HIS A 757 8.33 -44.60 -18.75
C HIS A 757 9.54 -43.98 -19.48
N ALA A 758 9.46 -43.80 -20.80
CA ALA A 758 10.55 -43.28 -21.62
C ALA A 758 11.00 -41.87 -21.18
N GLU A 759 12.31 -41.66 -21.06
CA GLU A 759 12.88 -40.31 -20.96
C GLU A 759 12.64 -39.59 -22.30
N ALA A 760 11.81 -38.55 -22.25
CA ALA A 760 11.57 -37.69 -23.40
C ALA A 760 11.65 -36.24 -22.94
N THR A 761 11.98 -35.35 -23.87
CA THR A 761 11.85 -33.91 -23.62
C THR A 761 10.38 -33.61 -23.28
N PRO A 762 10.11 -32.64 -22.37
CA PRO A 762 8.74 -32.33 -21.94
C PRO A 762 7.75 -32.07 -23.10
N GLU A 763 8.26 -31.55 -24.21
CA GLU A 763 7.51 -31.23 -25.44
C GLU A 763 7.06 -32.49 -26.20
N VAL A 764 7.86 -33.57 -26.18
CA VAL A 764 7.58 -34.84 -26.85
C VAL A 764 6.58 -35.70 -26.06
N ARG A 765 6.69 -35.77 -24.73
CA ARG A 765 5.76 -36.54 -23.86
C ARG A 765 4.30 -36.07 -23.95
N ARG A 766 4.07 -34.78 -24.23
CA ARG A 766 2.72 -34.20 -24.24
C ARG A 766 1.97 -34.43 -25.55
N ARG A 767 2.68 -34.56 -26.69
CA ARG A 767 2.07 -34.93 -27.98
C ARG A 767 1.62 -36.38 -28.03
N THR A 768 2.32 -37.26 -27.33
CA THR A 768 2.01 -38.70 -27.30
C THR A 768 0.89 -39.04 -26.31
N GLY A 769 0.75 -38.31 -25.21
CA GLY A 769 -0.35 -38.51 -24.24
C GLY A 769 -1.73 -38.00 -24.69
N GLY A 770 -1.79 -36.99 -25.57
CA GLY A 770 -3.05 -36.41 -26.05
C GLY A 770 -3.67 -37.08 -27.27
N ARG A 771 -3.00 -38.06 -27.89
CA ARG A 771 -3.52 -38.86 -29.02
C ARG A 771 -3.98 -40.26 -28.61
N ALA A 772 -3.97 -40.57 -27.31
CA ALA A 772 -4.41 -41.84 -26.76
C ALA A 772 -5.59 -41.69 -25.78
N ALA A 773 -6.48 -40.72 -26.05
CA ALA A 773 -7.81 -40.61 -25.44
C ALA A 773 -8.86 -40.62 -26.55
#